data_AF-A0A256ZQH4-F1
#
_entry.id   AF-A0A256ZQH4-F1
#
_cell.length_a   1.000
_cell.length_b   1.000
_cell.length_c   1.000
_cell.angle_alpha   90.00
_cell.angle_beta   90.00
_cell.angle_gamma   90.00
#
_symmetry.space_group_name_H-M   'P 1'
#
loop_
_entity.id
_entity.type
_entity.pdbx_description
1 polymer ?
#
loop_
_entity_poly.entity_id
_entity_poly.type
_entity_poly.pdbx_seq_one_letter_code
_entity_poly.pdbx_strand_id
1 'polypeptide(L)'
;MNRVFGNRKGFLFSVAVLILLLPLIVFTTVYKEIPETEMRDAAGRARCDKIHYFVEDIKRDMGRALEISTKWAMIAAYSHITESGVGLENYKFNCTLDCEINCSEFEYDMTGSTAALTELIICGTLYGRNNSKMTNHTFPLWYRKIINYSERMNYQVDLEILSMELGQVDAWNVYSSPLIRWKVQDVNDMCYYEGVRDDIDVNTSITGVYDPLYPLNTKMFGSKMITNCSINISTERIAGCSNLNLSNGSCSGTVLFLSPIAAGDKATYCTDHADEIDNQILVIDQGGGSCNNFEQSCFNTSADHHFAGVVDYYNNNYANSFVGKCNITIPWITATCKMDNVTGHGPGVGCTRPPGCDEGNITSNDTCIYIETNEDCNIHRVGLGLDSSKIKTECYTVSDINESYNSYCNPIDQQLNGPSYLDRLDGRLNLSQKYVKQTRDKYNTTLLGIETLVDVYYIDSLTGTTVNETSTWIDYLFWQGIEGCAATSVCVDEGYILNLDCPHGLKYDVSTECKQTGCCGDGTCGPGEDYVHCDDCLAPPACPSKISLNDCKTCWGPGGNNCNVTYNVTIQNSTVYMNLSANPQIAVTNNSIETNTYIMQQVIGQTGVYEYTVGVFNKNTDKINATVYVQGGGGVCLDITNSTEEGKVKAIGPDC
;
A
#
# COMPACT_ATOMS: atom_id res chain seq x y z
N MET A 1 30.77 -116.69 1.40
CA MET A 1 30.47 -115.48 0.59
C MET A 1 28.97 -115.17 0.62
N ASN A 2 28.36 -115.05 1.81
CA ASN A 2 26.95 -114.69 2.00
C ASN A 2 26.72 -114.29 3.47
N ARG A 3 27.13 -113.08 3.85
CA ARG A 3 26.71 -112.38 5.08
C ARG A 3 27.26 -110.94 5.11
N VAL A 4 26.93 -110.13 4.11
CA VAL A 4 27.19 -108.67 4.10
C VAL A 4 25.92 -107.86 3.74
N PHE A 5 24.74 -108.49 3.80
CA PHE A 5 23.46 -107.83 3.48
C PHE A 5 22.53 -107.63 4.69
N GLY A 6 23.06 -107.69 5.91
CA GLY A 6 22.27 -107.52 7.14
C GLY A 6 21.99 -106.06 7.54
N ASN A 7 22.67 -105.06 6.96
CA ASN A 7 22.62 -103.69 7.47
C ASN A 7 22.35 -102.59 6.42
N ARG A 8 21.72 -102.93 5.28
CA ARG A 8 21.41 -101.95 4.22
C ARG A 8 20.18 -101.08 4.50
N LYS A 9 19.29 -101.48 5.41
CA LYS A 9 18.11 -100.68 5.78
C LYS A 9 18.49 -99.41 6.53
N GLY A 10 19.45 -99.49 7.46
CA GLY A 10 19.94 -98.32 8.21
C GLY A 10 20.59 -97.25 7.33
N PHE A 11 21.30 -97.65 6.28
CA PHE A 11 21.90 -96.72 5.31
C PHE A 11 20.83 -95.97 4.50
N LEU A 12 19.79 -96.68 4.03
CA LEU A 12 18.69 -96.05 3.28
C LEU A 12 17.90 -95.05 4.15
N PHE A 13 17.63 -95.38 5.42
CA PHE A 13 16.99 -94.44 6.35
C PHE A 13 17.90 -93.24 6.66
N SER A 14 19.21 -93.43 6.81
CA SER A 14 20.15 -92.33 7.05
C SER A 14 20.21 -91.37 5.86
N VAL A 15 20.25 -91.90 4.62
CA VAL A 15 20.24 -91.11 3.39
C VAL A 15 18.91 -90.38 3.22
N ALA A 16 17.77 -91.03 3.49
CA ALA A 16 16.45 -90.40 3.43
C ALA A 16 16.31 -89.25 4.45
N VAL A 17 16.81 -89.44 5.67
CA VAL A 17 16.85 -88.40 6.70
C VAL A 17 17.75 -87.23 6.28
N LEU A 18 18.90 -87.51 5.66
CA LEU A 18 19.81 -86.47 5.14
C LEU A 18 19.18 -85.68 3.98
N ILE A 19 18.48 -86.36 3.08
CA ILE A 19 17.74 -85.74 1.97
C ILE A 19 16.57 -84.90 2.49
N LEU A 20 15.94 -85.24 3.61
CA LEU A 20 14.89 -84.44 4.24
C LEU A 20 15.43 -83.27 5.07
N LEU A 21 16.61 -83.42 5.68
CA LEU A 21 17.27 -82.36 6.45
C LEU A 21 17.82 -81.25 5.57
N LEU A 22 18.32 -81.57 4.38
CA LEU A 22 18.88 -80.58 3.44
C LEU A 22 17.87 -79.46 3.08
N PRO A 23 16.65 -79.77 2.60
CA PRO A 23 15.61 -78.78 2.34
C PRO A 23 15.21 -78.00 3.59
N LEU A 24 15.21 -78.63 4.77
CA LEU A 24 14.88 -77.96 6.03
C LEU A 24 15.95 -76.94 6.42
N ILE A 25 17.23 -77.28 6.24
CA ILE A 25 18.36 -76.37 6.49
C ILE A 25 18.34 -75.21 5.47
N VAL A 26 18.08 -75.50 4.19
CA VAL A 26 17.95 -74.46 3.14
C VAL A 26 16.75 -73.57 3.43
N PHE A 27 15.60 -74.13 3.81
CA PHE A 27 14.41 -73.36 4.12
C PHE A 27 14.62 -72.47 5.36
N THR A 28 15.25 -72.99 6.42
CA THR A 28 15.52 -72.21 7.64
C THR A 28 16.59 -71.13 7.45
N THR A 29 17.54 -71.33 6.54
CA THR A 29 18.52 -70.28 6.18
C THR A 29 17.88 -69.20 5.32
N VAL A 30 17.14 -69.55 4.27
CA VAL A 30 16.43 -68.58 3.42
C VAL A 30 15.37 -67.81 4.21
N TYR A 31 14.61 -68.47 5.08
CA TYR A 31 13.60 -67.82 5.92
C TYR A 31 14.20 -66.85 6.96
N LYS A 32 15.47 -67.02 7.33
CA LYS A 32 16.17 -66.05 8.20
C LYS A 32 16.69 -64.84 7.41
N GLU A 33 17.16 -65.04 6.18
CA GLU A 33 17.73 -63.96 5.37
C GLU A 33 16.69 -63.00 4.78
N ILE A 34 15.49 -63.48 4.44
CA ILE A 34 14.41 -62.63 3.88
C ILE A 34 13.96 -61.50 4.84
N PRO A 35 13.59 -61.77 6.11
CA PRO A 35 13.20 -60.69 7.02
C PRO A 35 14.38 -59.80 7.43
N GLU A 36 15.61 -60.32 7.48
CA GLU A 36 16.80 -59.50 7.74
C GLU A 36 17.09 -58.48 6.62
N THR A 37 16.86 -58.87 5.36
CA THR A 37 17.03 -57.97 4.21
C THR A 37 15.92 -56.91 4.15
N GLU A 38 14.65 -57.30 4.33
CA GLU A 38 13.55 -56.32 4.39
C GLU A 38 13.69 -55.33 5.57
N MET A 39 14.10 -55.80 6.75
CA MET A 39 14.31 -54.92 7.91
C MET A 39 15.51 -53.98 7.70
N ARG A 40 16.58 -54.43 7.05
CA ARG A 40 17.74 -53.56 6.72
C ARG A 40 17.36 -52.49 5.70
N ASP A 41 16.59 -52.85 4.68
CA ASP A 41 16.09 -51.89 3.69
C ASP A 41 15.13 -50.87 4.32
N ALA A 42 14.24 -51.31 5.22
CA ALA A 42 13.35 -50.41 5.94
C ALA A 42 14.11 -49.46 6.88
N ALA A 43 15.13 -49.97 7.59
CA ALA A 43 15.97 -49.16 8.47
C ALA A 43 16.83 -48.16 7.69
N GLY A 44 17.36 -48.55 6.52
CA GLY A 44 18.10 -47.68 5.61
C GLY A 44 17.22 -46.55 5.07
N ARG A 45 16.03 -46.88 4.56
CA ARG A 45 15.05 -45.87 4.10
C ARG A 45 14.66 -44.92 5.22
N ALA A 46 14.33 -45.43 6.40
CA ALA A 46 13.97 -44.59 7.55
C ALA A 46 15.10 -43.65 7.99
N ARG A 47 16.38 -44.03 7.80
CA ARG A 47 17.53 -43.13 8.05
C ARG A 47 17.66 -42.05 6.99
N CYS A 48 17.53 -42.41 5.71
CA CYS A 48 17.59 -41.45 4.62
C CYS A 48 16.42 -40.45 4.68
N ASP A 49 15.21 -40.90 5.00
CA ASP A 49 14.05 -40.04 5.21
C ASP A 49 14.29 -39.04 6.34
N LYS A 50 14.92 -39.48 7.45
CA LYS A 50 15.30 -38.58 8.55
C LYS A 50 16.27 -37.49 8.12
N ILE A 51 17.26 -37.79 7.26
CA ILE A 51 18.18 -36.77 6.73
C ILE A 51 17.42 -35.79 5.85
N HIS A 52 16.50 -36.27 5.01
CA HIS A 52 15.68 -35.37 4.18
C HIS A 52 14.86 -34.41 5.05
N TYR A 53 14.12 -34.91 6.05
CA TYR A 53 13.36 -34.05 6.96
C TYR A 53 14.25 -33.12 7.79
N PHE A 54 15.43 -33.58 8.19
CA PHE A 54 16.42 -32.76 8.89
C PHE A 54 16.90 -31.59 8.02
N VAL A 55 17.16 -31.82 6.73
CA VAL A 55 17.52 -30.77 5.77
C VAL A 55 16.37 -29.79 5.59
N GLU A 56 15.15 -30.25 5.38
CA GLU A 56 13.98 -29.36 5.24
C GLU A 56 13.71 -28.52 6.50
N ASP A 57 13.93 -29.09 7.68
CA ASP A 57 13.86 -28.35 8.95
C ASP A 57 14.96 -27.29 9.04
N ILE A 58 16.19 -27.61 8.63
CA ILE A 58 17.29 -26.64 8.52
C ILE A 58 16.91 -25.50 7.58
N LYS A 59 16.39 -25.79 6.38
CA LYS A 59 15.98 -24.77 5.40
C LYS A 59 14.99 -23.78 6.01
N ARG A 60 13.98 -24.29 6.70
CA ARG A 60 12.96 -23.47 7.37
C ARG A 60 13.53 -22.61 8.49
N ASP A 61 14.42 -23.17 9.32
CA ASP A 61 15.02 -22.43 10.42
C ASP A 61 16.06 -21.41 9.94
N MET A 62 16.76 -21.70 8.85
CA MET A 62 17.63 -20.74 8.17
C MET A 62 16.82 -19.58 7.57
N GLY A 63 15.65 -19.85 7.01
CA GLY A 63 14.74 -18.78 6.55
C GLY A 63 14.39 -17.81 7.68
N ARG A 64 14.02 -18.33 8.86
CA ARG A 64 13.75 -17.50 10.06
C ARG A 64 14.98 -16.76 10.55
N ALA A 65 16.13 -17.43 10.58
CA ALA A 65 17.40 -16.83 10.98
C ALA A 65 17.77 -15.65 10.08
N LEU A 66 17.57 -15.82 8.77
CA LEU A 66 17.82 -14.79 7.79
C LEU A 66 16.86 -13.60 7.96
N GLU A 67 15.57 -13.84 8.15
CA GLU A 67 14.58 -12.78 8.43
C GLU A 67 14.99 -11.93 9.65
N ILE A 68 15.36 -12.60 10.76
CA ILE A 68 15.84 -11.93 11.98
C ILE A 68 17.11 -11.12 11.69
N SER A 69 18.08 -11.72 10.99
CA SER A 69 19.36 -11.07 10.69
C SER A 69 19.16 -9.84 9.79
N THR A 70 18.28 -9.95 8.78
CA THR A 70 17.91 -8.85 7.89
C THR A 70 17.24 -7.72 8.65
N LYS A 71 16.30 -8.01 9.55
CA LYS A 71 15.63 -6.99 10.37
C LYS A 71 16.60 -6.27 11.32
N TRP A 72 17.53 -6.99 11.95
CA TRP A 72 18.59 -6.37 12.76
C TRP A 72 19.56 -5.56 11.92
N ALA A 73 19.89 -6.00 10.71
CA ALA A 73 20.73 -5.25 9.79
C ALA A 73 20.07 -3.92 9.38
N MET A 74 18.76 -3.90 9.12
CA MET A 74 18.03 -2.66 8.86
C MET A 74 18.11 -1.68 10.05
N ILE A 75 17.94 -2.18 11.28
CA ILE A 75 18.07 -1.37 12.50
C ILE A 75 19.50 -0.85 12.67
N ALA A 76 20.51 -1.68 12.39
CA ALA A 76 21.91 -1.30 12.47
C ALA A 76 22.30 -0.25 11.42
N ALA A 77 21.77 -0.38 10.19
CA ALA A 77 21.93 0.59 9.12
C ALA A 77 21.29 1.93 9.48
N TYR A 78 20.06 1.91 10.01
CA TYR A 78 19.41 3.11 10.55
C TYR A 78 20.22 3.77 11.66
N SER A 79 20.73 2.99 12.63
CA SER A 79 21.60 3.50 13.71
C SER A 79 22.81 4.25 13.15
N HIS A 80 23.47 3.69 12.12
CA HIS A 80 24.58 4.35 11.45
C HIS A 80 24.18 5.68 10.81
N ILE A 81 23.03 5.73 10.14
CA ILE A 81 22.50 6.96 9.53
C ILE A 81 22.21 8.01 10.61
N THR A 82 21.61 7.62 11.73
CA THR A 82 21.35 8.55 12.85
C THR A 82 22.63 9.03 13.53
N GLU A 83 23.70 8.23 13.54
CA GLU A 83 24.96 8.58 14.19
C GLU A 83 25.89 9.41 13.28
N SER A 84 25.83 9.18 11.97
CA SER A 84 26.73 9.81 10.99
C SER A 84 26.09 10.95 10.20
N GLY A 85 24.76 10.94 10.06
CA GLY A 85 24.04 11.85 9.18
C GLY A 85 24.27 11.59 7.68
N VAL A 86 24.80 10.42 7.30
CA VAL A 86 25.17 10.10 5.91
C VAL A 86 24.44 8.82 5.46
N GLY A 87 23.86 8.86 4.26
CA GLY A 87 23.22 7.70 3.62
C GLY A 87 24.22 6.67 3.09
N LEU A 88 23.72 5.54 2.61
CA LEU A 88 24.53 4.38 2.21
C LEU A 88 24.80 4.26 0.71
N GLU A 89 24.40 5.23 -0.12
CA GLU A 89 24.42 5.17 -1.59
C GLU A 89 25.73 4.66 -2.24
N ASN A 90 26.88 4.99 -1.66
CA ASN A 90 28.21 4.67 -2.20
C ASN A 90 28.89 3.51 -1.46
N TYR A 91 28.16 2.83 -0.57
CA TYR A 91 28.70 1.75 0.22
C TYR A 91 29.14 0.56 -0.67
N LYS A 92 30.27 -0.05 -0.33
CA LYS A 92 30.77 -1.26 -0.98
C LYS A 92 30.96 -2.34 0.07
N PHE A 93 30.58 -3.55 -0.26
CA PHE A 93 30.72 -4.70 0.61
C PHE A 93 32.18 -4.88 1.02
N ASN A 94 32.45 -4.94 2.34
CA ASN A 94 33.79 -5.12 2.88
C ASN A 94 33.87 -6.46 3.63
N CYS A 95 34.44 -7.47 2.98
CA CYS A 95 34.67 -8.76 3.62
C CYS A 95 35.96 -8.73 4.45
N THR A 96 35.83 -8.83 5.76
CA THR A 96 36.95 -8.87 6.72
C THR A 96 37.16 -10.27 7.30
N LEU A 97 38.25 -10.46 8.05
CA LEU A 97 38.50 -11.70 8.80
C LEU A 97 37.46 -11.97 9.90
N ASP A 98 36.69 -10.94 10.30
CA ASP A 98 35.61 -11.09 11.27
C ASP A 98 34.36 -11.71 10.62
N CYS A 99 34.29 -11.73 9.28
CA CYS A 99 33.27 -12.48 8.56
C CYS A 99 33.51 -13.98 8.74
N GLU A 100 32.53 -14.71 9.29
CA GLU A 100 32.59 -16.18 9.42
C GLU A 100 32.36 -16.90 8.07
N ILE A 101 32.81 -16.31 6.95
CA ILE A 101 32.70 -16.85 5.58
C ILE A 101 34.05 -16.76 4.86
N ASN A 102 34.21 -17.55 3.80
CA ASN A 102 35.39 -17.48 2.96
C ASN A 102 35.31 -16.28 2.00
N CYS A 103 35.92 -15.16 2.38
CA CYS A 103 35.97 -13.95 1.55
C CYS A 103 36.63 -14.11 0.17
N SER A 104 37.36 -15.20 -0.08
CA SER A 104 37.95 -15.47 -1.40
C SER A 104 36.97 -16.18 -2.35
N GLU A 105 35.90 -16.76 -1.82
CA GLU A 105 34.89 -17.51 -2.58
C GLU A 105 33.53 -16.81 -2.59
N PHE A 106 33.26 -15.94 -1.61
CA PHE A 106 32.01 -15.18 -1.53
C PHE A 106 31.99 -14.03 -2.53
N GLU A 107 31.04 -14.05 -3.47
CA GLU A 107 30.87 -13.03 -4.49
C GLU A 107 29.69 -12.09 -4.15
N TYR A 108 29.95 -10.77 -4.19
CA TYR A 108 28.91 -9.75 -4.04
C TYR A 108 29.26 -8.48 -4.81
N ASP A 109 28.48 -8.20 -5.85
CA ASP A 109 28.81 -7.16 -6.84
C ASP A 109 27.98 -5.87 -6.71
N MET A 110 27.00 -5.83 -5.80
CA MET A 110 26.15 -4.65 -5.63
C MET A 110 26.79 -3.61 -4.71
N THR A 111 26.36 -2.35 -4.85
CA THR A 111 26.76 -1.23 -3.99
C THR A 111 25.55 -0.66 -3.26
N GLY A 112 25.74 0.32 -2.39
CA GLY A 112 24.65 1.00 -1.70
C GLY A 112 24.20 0.30 -0.42
N SER A 113 22.98 0.60 -0.01
CA SER A 113 22.31 0.02 1.15
C SER A 113 22.27 -1.50 1.10
N THR A 114 22.11 -2.11 -0.08
CA THR A 114 22.15 -3.57 -0.21
C THR A 114 23.48 -4.16 0.22
N ALA A 115 24.59 -3.53 -0.17
CA ALA A 115 25.93 -3.97 0.19
C ALA A 115 26.21 -3.82 1.69
N ALA A 116 25.73 -2.72 2.29
CA ALA A 116 25.80 -2.49 3.72
C ALA A 116 24.99 -3.52 4.52
N LEU A 117 23.76 -3.80 4.08
CA LEU A 117 22.90 -4.79 4.72
C LEU A 117 23.48 -6.20 4.60
N THR A 118 24.03 -6.57 3.43
CA THR A 118 24.70 -7.87 3.26
C THR A 118 25.91 -8.02 4.18
N GLU A 119 26.75 -6.99 4.33
CA GLU A 119 27.85 -7.02 5.30
C GLU A 119 27.36 -7.18 6.74
N LEU A 120 26.32 -6.45 7.13
CA LEU A 120 25.72 -6.58 8.46
C LEU A 120 25.15 -7.97 8.70
N ILE A 121 24.43 -8.55 7.73
CA ILE A 121 23.79 -9.87 7.84
C ILE A 121 24.84 -10.98 7.97
N ILE A 122 25.86 -10.94 7.10
CA ILE A 122 26.85 -12.02 7.01
C ILE A 122 27.97 -11.84 8.03
N CYS A 123 28.56 -10.66 8.12
CA CYS A 123 29.73 -10.39 8.94
C CYS A 123 29.40 -9.78 10.31
N GLY A 124 28.24 -9.15 10.47
CA GLY A 124 27.94 -8.36 11.66
C GLY A 124 28.78 -7.08 11.76
N THR A 125 29.42 -6.68 10.66
CA THR A 125 30.26 -5.50 10.57
C THR A 125 29.60 -4.42 9.71
N LEU A 126 30.06 -3.19 9.89
CA LEU A 126 29.80 -2.08 8.98
C LEU A 126 31.12 -1.32 8.78
N TYR A 127 31.51 -1.10 7.54
CA TYR A 127 32.84 -0.65 7.11
C TYR A 127 33.97 -1.53 7.65
N GLY A 128 33.73 -2.84 7.76
CA GLY A 128 34.66 -3.81 8.34
C GLY A 128 34.89 -3.67 9.84
N ARG A 129 34.04 -2.92 10.55
CA ARG A 129 34.08 -2.78 12.02
C ARG A 129 32.85 -3.44 12.64
N ASN A 130 33.04 -4.17 13.74
CA ASN A 130 31.93 -4.82 14.45
C ASN A 130 30.83 -3.83 14.82
N ASN A 131 29.60 -4.16 14.43
CA ASN A 131 28.41 -3.40 14.78
C ASN A 131 27.77 -3.99 16.04
N SER A 132 27.65 -3.18 17.10
CA SER A 132 27.12 -3.64 18.39
C SER A 132 25.69 -4.17 18.31
N LYS A 133 24.86 -3.64 17.40
CA LYS A 133 23.46 -4.06 17.17
C LYS A 133 23.37 -5.45 16.51
N MET A 134 24.41 -5.88 15.80
CA MET A 134 24.48 -7.20 15.16
C MET A 134 25.04 -8.29 16.07
N THR A 135 25.45 -7.96 17.30
CA THR A 135 25.98 -8.94 18.23
C THR A 135 24.96 -10.06 18.48
N ASN A 136 25.34 -11.29 18.17
CA ASN A 136 24.47 -12.47 18.25
C ASN A 136 23.28 -12.54 17.27
N HIS A 137 23.29 -11.71 16.23
CA HIS A 137 22.21 -11.62 15.23
C HIS A 137 22.68 -11.80 13.79
N THR A 138 23.90 -12.28 13.57
CA THR A 138 24.42 -12.59 12.23
C THR A 138 23.88 -13.92 11.71
N PHE A 139 23.73 -14.05 10.40
CA PHE A 139 23.23 -15.26 9.77
C PHE A 139 24.17 -16.47 9.97
N PRO A 140 25.51 -16.35 9.83
CA PRO A 140 26.43 -17.46 10.12
C PRO A 140 26.36 -17.98 11.57
N LEU A 141 26.01 -17.13 12.54
CA LEU A 141 25.87 -17.59 13.93
C LEU A 141 24.77 -18.65 14.08
N TRP A 142 23.66 -18.47 13.37
CA TRP A 142 22.55 -19.44 13.40
C TRP A 142 22.96 -20.76 12.76
N TYR A 143 23.65 -20.68 11.64
CA TYR A 143 24.26 -21.84 10.98
C TYR A 143 25.22 -22.61 11.92
N ARG A 144 26.10 -21.93 12.66
CA ARG A 144 27.00 -22.58 13.62
C ARG A 144 26.24 -23.32 14.72
N LYS A 145 25.11 -22.76 15.19
CA LYS A 145 24.25 -23.44 16.16
C LYS A 145 23.63 -24.72 15.58
N ILE A 146 23.28 -24.71 14.29
CA ILE A 146 22.75 -25.87 13.57
C ILE A 146 23.82 -26.96 13.46
N ILE A 147 25.05 -26.65 13.06
CA ILE A 147 26.17 -27.63 13.02
C ILE A 147 26.38 -28.25 14.41
N ASN A 148 26.50 -27.43 15.45
CA ASN A 148 26.73 -27.93 16.81
C ASN A 148 25.61 -28.86 17.30
N TYR A 149 24.39 -28.68 16.78
CA TYR A 149 23.25 -29.55 17.09
C TYR A 149 23.24 -30.82 16.21
N SER A 150 23.65 -30.72 14.94
CA SER A 150 23.72 -31.86 14.02
C SER A 150 24.71 -32.92 14.49
N GLU A 151 25.83 -32.51 15.07
CA GLU A 151 26.83 -33.42 15.65
C GLU A 151 26.21 -34.31 16.74
N ARG A 152 25.28 -33.79 17.54
CA ARG A 152 24.56 -34.56 18.57
C ARG A 152 23.59 -35.58 17.99
N MET A 153 23.15 -35.37 16.75
CA MET A 153 22.30 -36.29 16.01
C MET A 153 23.10 -37.32 15.20
N ASN A 154 24.44 -37.28 15.27
CA ASN A 154 25.35 -38.06 14.42
C ASN A 154 25.19 -37.72 12.92
N TYR A 155 25.00 -36.44 12.61
CA TYR A 155 25.06 -35.91 11.26
C TYR A 155 26.28 -35.00 11.10
N GLN A 156 27.04 -35.23 10.02
CA GLN A 156 28.08 -34.32 9.56
C GLN A 156 27.44 -33.37 8.54
N VAL A 157 27.44 -32.09 8.87
CA VAL A 157 26.88 -31.02 8.04
C VAL A 157 28.00 -30.10 7.63
N ASP A 158 28.22 -29.99 6.32
CA ASP A 158 29.08 -29.00 5.70
C ASP A 158 28.18 -28.03 4.93
N LEU A 159 28.29 -26.74 5.22
CA LEU A 159 27.45 -25.71 4.62
C LEU A 159 28.29 -24.48 4.35
N GLU A 160 28.18 -23.99 3.13
CA GLU A 160 28.92 -22.86 2.61
C GLU A 160 27.96 -21.86 1.94
N ILE A 161 28.12 -20.58 2.27
CA ILE A 161 27.38 -19.48 1.64
C ILE A 161 28.24 -18.95 0.49
N LEU A 162 27.76 -19.11 -0.74
CA LEU A 162 28.51 -18.78 -1.96
C LEU A 162 28.29 -17.33 -2.40
N SER A 163 27.06 -16.85 -2.29
CA SER A 163 26.69 -15.47 -2.63
C SER A 163 25.40 -15.10 -1.90
N MET A 164 25.02 -13.83 -2.01
CA MET A 164 23.76 -13.33 -1.46
C MET A 164 23.14 -12.31 -2.40
N GLU A 165 21.87 -12.49 -2.72
CA GLU A 165 21.05 -11.45 -3.33
C GLU A 165 20.23 -10.74 -2.26
N LEU A 166 20.20 -9.41 -2.32
CA LEU A 166 19.35 -8.58 -1.47
C LEU A 166 18.71 -7.50 -2.32
N GLY A 167 17.43 -7.27 -2.13
CA GLY A 167 16.70 -6.26 -2.88
C GLY A 167 15.31 -6.06 -2.32
N GLN A 168 14.45 -5.40 -3.09
CA GLN A 168 13.08 -5.13 -2.66
C GLN A 168 12.09 -5.96 -3.47
N VAL A 169 11.07 -6.51 -2.82
CA VAL A 169 9.99 -7.27 -3.46
C VAL A 169 8.87 -6.32 -3.90
N ASP A 170 8.45 -5.47 -2.98
CA ASP A 170 7.35 -4.52 -3.09
C ASP A 170 7.62 -3.34 -2.13
N ALA A 171 6.70 -2.39 -2.05
CA ALA A 171 6.78 -1.25 -1.14
C ALA A 171 7.04 -1.60 0.35
N TRP A 172 6.72 -2.82 0.80
CA TRP A 172 6.69 -3.22 2.21
C TRP A 172 7.70 -4.30 2.60
N ASN A 173 8.33 -4.97 1.64
CA ASN A 173 9.15 -6.15 1.88
C ASN A 173 10.49 -6.09 1.13
N VAL A 174 11.57 -6.36 1.87
CA VAL A 174 12.92 -6.59 1.32
C VAL A 174 13.14 -8.10 1.23
N TYR A 175 13.61 -8.58 0.09
CA TYR A 175 14.03 -9.98 -0.02
C TYR A 175 15.51 -10.13 0.27
N SER A 176 15.85 -11.28 0.82
CA SER A 176 17.20 -11.77 1.01
C SER A 176 17.25 -13.23 0.56
N SER A 177 18.21 -13.57 -0.29
CA SER A 177 18.36 -14.91 -0.86
C SER A 177 19.84 -15.30 -0.95
N PRO A 178 20.38 -15.98 0.08
CA PRO A 178 21.71 -16.56 0.01
C PRO A 178 21.70 -17.81 -0.85
N LEU A 179 22.71 -17.93 -1.71
CA LEU A 179 23.01 -19.15 -2.46
C LEU A 179 23.87 -20.05 -1.58
N ILE A 180 23.34 -21.22 -1.23
CA ILE A 180 23.98 -22.11 -0.24
C ILE A 180 24.33 -23.44 -0.89
N ARG A 181 25.52 -23.93 -0.57
CA ARG A 181 25.94 -25.31 -0.84
C ARG A 181 25.92 -26.08 0.47
N TRP A 182 25.24 -27.20 0.50
CA TRP A 182 25.19 -28.05 1.68
C TRP A 182 25.41 -29.53 1.36
N LYS A 183 26.15 -30.16 2.26
CA LYS A 183 26.40 -31.59 2.28
C LYS A 183 26.10 -32.11 3.68
N VAL A 184 25.11 -32.99 3.77
CA VAL A 184 24.69 -33.62 5.03
C VAL A 184 24.86 -35.12 4.90
N GLN A 185 25.61 -35.74 5.80
CA GLN A 185 25.82 -37.19 5.80
C GLN A 185 25.68 -37.79 7.20
N ASP A 186 25.12 -39.00 7.29
CA ASP A 186 25.21 -39.83 8.51
C ASP A 186 26.69 -40.15 8.77
N VAL A 187 27.11 -40.21 10.04
CA VAL A 187 28.47 -40.64 10.45
C VAL A 187 28.86 -42.01 9.86
N ASN A 188 27.88 -42.84 9.49
CA ASN A 188 28.11 -44.15 8.85
C ASN A 188 28.18 -44.10 7.31
N ASP A 189 28.09 -42.93 6.68
CA ASP A 189 28.06 -42.71 5.22
C ASP A 189 27.01 -43.53 4.45
N MET A 190 26.01 -44.08 5.13
CA MET A 190 24.96 -44.89 4.49
C MET A 190 23.94 -44.07 3.71
N CYS A 191 23.73 -42.81 4.13
CA CYS A 191 22.82 -41.87 3.51
C CYS A 191 23.51 -40.51 3.51
N TYR A 192 23.47 -39.82 2.38
CA TYR A 192 23.94 -38.46 2.23
C TYR A 192 22.92 -37.64 1.43
N TYR A 193 22.89 -36.36 1.72
CA TYR A 193 22.20 -35.33 0.96
C TYR A 193 23.26 -34.34 0.50
N GLU A 194 23.39 -34.17 -0.80
CA GLU A 194 24.30 -33.20 -1.40
C GLU A 194 23.45 -32.30 -2.30
N GLY A 195 23.16 -31.11 -1.80
CA GLY A 195 22.51 -30.07 -2.60
C GLY A 195 23.58 -29.34 -3.39
N VAL A 196 23.47 -29.35 -4.71
CA VAL A 196 24.50 -28.77 -5.58
C VAL A 196 24.58 -27.26 -5.33
N ARG A 197 23.42 -26.57 -5.30
CA ARG A 197 23.20 -25.18 -4.88
C ARG A 197 21.71 -24.99 -4.62
N ASP A 198 21.33 -24.43 -3.48
CA ASP A 198 19.95 -24.13 -3.13
C ASP A 198 19.83 -22.68 -2.65
N ASP A 199 18.74 -22.01 -3.02
CA ASP A 199 18.41 -20.66 -2.60
C ASP A 199 17.42 -20.70 -1.41
N ILE A 200 17.63 -19.81 -0.43
CA ILE A 200 16.68 -19.59 0.67
C ILE A 200 16.07 -18.20 0.52
N ASP A 201 14.97 -18.12 -0.21
CA ASP A 201 14.25 -16.85 -0.39
C ASP A 201 13.46 -16.48 0.86
N VAL A 202 13.74 -15.30 1.41
CA VAL A 202 13.05 -14.74 2.58
C VAL A 202 12.64 -13.31 2.32
N ASN A 203 11.37 -13.01 2.58
CA ASN A 203 10.82 -11.67 2.54
C ASN A 203 10.72 -11.12 3.96
N THR A 204 11.42 -10.01 4.22
CA THR A 204 11.43 -9.33 5.51
C THR A 204 10.66 -8.03 5.40
N SER A 205 9.62 -7.86 6.23
CA SER A 205 8.82 -6.64 6.23
C SER A 205 9.58 -5.45 6.85
N ILE A 206 9.46 -4.28 6.21
CA ILE A 206 10.00 -3.01 6.72
C ILE A 206 9.06 -2.34 7.73
N THR A 207 7.83 -2.83 7.89
CA THR A 207 6.87 -2.27 8.84
C THR A 207 7.40 -2.39 10.27
N GLY A 208 7.32 -1.29 11.01
CA GLY A 208 7.89 -1.17 12.36
C GLY A 208 9.38 -0.88 12.39
N VAL A 209 10.02 -0.64 11.24
CA VAL A 209 11.39 -0.09 11.15
C VAL A 209 11.30 1.44 10.98
N TYR A 210 12.34 2.16 11.39
CA TYR A 210 12.39 3.62 11.25
C TYR A 210 12.77 4.04 9.82
N ASP A 211 12.17 5.13 9.36
CA ASP A 211 12.46 5.77 8.08
C ASP A 211 13.77 6.56 8.14
N PRO A 212 14.78 6.20 7.33
CA PRO A 212 16.07 6.89 7.30
C PRO A 212 16.01 8.32 6.76
N LEU A 213 14.99 8.73 6.00
CA LEU A 213 14.94 10.09 5.45
C LEU A 213 14.81 11.15 6.54
N TYR A 214 14.09 10.85 7.62
CA TYR A 214 13.90 11.80 8.72
C TYR A 214 15.24 12.20 9.34
N PRO A 215 16.07 11.30 9.88
CA PRO A 215 17.35 11.72 10.46
C PRO A 215 18.30 12.33 9.42
N LEU A 216 18.24 11.92 8.15
CA LEU A 216 19.06 12.53 7.09
C LEU A 216 18.69 14.00 6.82
N ASN A 217 17.40 14.33 6.84
CA ASN A 217 16.92 15.68 6.50
C ASN A 217 16.69 16.58 7.73
N THR A 218 16.77 16.03 8.94
CA THR A 218 16.55 16.77 10.20
C THR A 218 17.81 16.87 11.07
N LYS A 219 19.00 16.78 10.46
CA LYS A 219 20.29 16.84 11.17
C LYS A 219 20.39 15.82 12.31
N MET A 220 19.86 14.61 12.08
CA MET A 220 19.87 13.46 12.99
C MET A 220 18.88 13.51 14.17
N PHE A 221 18.03 14.53 14.28
CA PHE A 221 17.09 14.67 15.42
C PHE A 221 15.73 14.02 15.20
N GLY A 222 15.26 13.98 13.96
CA GLY A 222 13.97 13.45 13.58
C GLY A 222 13.98 11.94 13.42
N SER A 223 12.89 11.28 13.81
CA SER A 223 12.66 9.86 13.57
C SER A 223 11.19 9.60 13.33
N LYS A 224 10.88 8.71 12.39
CA LYS A 224 9.52 8.24 12.14
C LYS A 224 9.52 6.75 11.88
N MET A 225 8.54 6.04 12.41
CA MET A 225 8.41 4.60 12.20
C MET A 225 7.49 4.31 11.01
N ILE A 226 7.88 3.38 10.14
CA ILE A 226 7.11 2.98 8.97
C ILE A 226 5.91 2.14 9.42
N THR A 227 4.71 2.64 9.13
CA THR A 227 3.43 1.98 9.41
C THR A 227 2.60 1.93 8.13
N ASN A 228 2.29 0.72 7.65
CA ASN A 228 1.41 0.55 6.50
C ASN A 228 -0.05 0.78 6.92
N CYS A 229 -0.63 1.89 6.49
CA CYS A 229 -2.03 2.22 6.66
C CYS A 229 -2.47 3.27 5.63
N SER A 230 -3.79 3.46 5.50
CA SER A 230 -4.35 4.45 4.59
C SER A 230 -4.28 5.85 5.20
N ILE A 231 -3.81 6.82 4.41
CA ILE A 231 -3.95 8.24 4.72
C ILE A 231 -5.42 8.62 4.47
N ASN A 232 -6.08 9.16 5.49
CA ASN A 232 -7.46 9.64 5.38
C ASN A 232 -7.52 11.11 5.81
N ILE A 233 -7.69 11.98 4.82
CA ILE A 233 -7.82 13.43 4.96
C ILE A 233 -9.22 13.89 4.49
N SER A 234 -10.11 12.95 4.12
CA SER A 234 -11.42 13.27 3.56
C SER A 234 -12.31 13.99 4.56
N THR A 235 -12.96 15.05 4.07
CA THR A 235 -13.86 15.95 4.79
C THR A 235 -15.30 15.86 4.25
N GLU A 236 -15.76 14.64 3.96
CA GLU A 236 -17.06 14.31 3.32
C GLU A 236 -18.32 14.87 4.01
N ARG A 237 -18.21 15.59 5.13
CA ARG A 237 -19.36 16.15 5.83
C ARG A 237 -19.72 17.52 5.32
N ILE A 238 -20.68 17.56 4.40
CA ILE A 238 -21.27 18.82 3.91
C ILE A 238 -22.34 19.30 4.89
N ALA A 239 -22.10 20.46 5.48
CA ALA A 239 -23.05 21.11 6.38
C ALA A 239 -24.15 21.82 5.59
N GLY A 240 -23.82 22.52 4.49
CA GLY A 240 -24.82 23.20 3.67
C GLY A 240 -24.37 23.34 2.22
N CYS A 241 -25.32 23.46 1.31
CA CYS A 241 -25.01 23.65 -0.11
C CYS A 241 -26.12 24.39 -0.85
N SER A 242 -25.79 24.95 -2.01
CA SER A 242 -26.72 25.69 -2.86
C SER A 242 -26.38 25.53 -4.33
N ASN A 243 -27.42 25.54 -5.17
CA ASN A 243 -27.32 25.67 -6.61
C ASN A 243 -27.69 27.08 -7.14
N LEU A 244 -27.98 28.02 -6.23
CA LEU A 244 -28.51 29.34 -6.59
C LEU A 244 -27.43 30.34 -7.09
N ASN A 245 -26.19 29.87 -7.27
CA ASN A 245 -25.02 30.68 -7.63
C ASN A 245 -24.87 31.98 -6.83
N LEU A 246 -25.09 31.90 -5.50
CA LEU A 246 -24.94 33.01 -4.58
C LEU A 246 -23.76 32.77 -3.64
N SER A 247 -22.56 32.74 -4.20
CA SER A 247 -21.30 32.64 -3.46
C SER A 247 -20.20 33.39 -4.22
N ASN A 248 -19.04 33.55 -3.60
CA ASN A 248 -17.83 34.03 -4.25
C ASN A 248 -16.60 33.50 -3.51
N GLY A 249 -15.64 32.95 -4.24
CA GLY A 249 -14.35 32.49 -3.69
C GLY A 249 -14.45 31.29 -2.76
N SER A 250 -13.28 30.70 -2.46
CA SER A 250 -13.14 29.57 -1.54
C SER A 250 -12.24 29.95 -0.39
N CYS A 251 -12.52 29.45 0.82
CA CYS A 251 -11.70 29.67 2.00
C CYS A 251 -11.97 28.60 3.07
N SER A 252 -11.06 28.44 4.02
CA SER A 252 -11.27 27.68 5.25
C SER A 252 -11.01 28.56 6.47
N GLY A 253 -11.58 28.16 7.61
CA GLY A 253 -11.36 28.86 8.86
C GLY A 253 -12.16 28.32 10.03
N THR A 254 -11.81 28.78 11.21
CA THR A 254 -12.53 28.46 12.45
C THR A 254 -13.87 29.18 12.50
N VAL A 255 -14.90 28.48 12.99
CA VAL A 255 -16.26 29.01 13.01
C VAL A 255 -16.44 30.01 14.13
N LEU A 256 -16.91 31.20 13.77
CA LEU A 256 -17.43 32.19 14.69
C LEU A 256 -18.90 32.50 14.37
N PHE A 257 -19.81 32.17 15.28
CA PHE A 257 -21.21 32.62 15.14
C PHE A 257 -21.32 34.11 15.47
N LEU A 258 -22.24 34.83 14.81
CA LEU A 258 -22.49 36.24 15.09
C LEU A 258 -23.26 36.44 16.40
N SER A 259 -24.10 35.47 16.81
CA SER A 259 -24.92 35.52 18.02
C SER A 259 -24.19 35.79 19.33
N PRO A 260 -22.98 35.25 19.59
CA PRO A 260 -22.27 35.46 20.83
C PRO A 260 -21.53 36.80 20.85
N ILE A 261 -21.33 37.47 19.71
CA ILE A 261 -20.66 38.77 19.64
C ILE A 261 -21.60 39.86 20.17
N ALA A 262 -21.23 40.48 21.29
CA ALA A 262 -22.05 41.53 21.90
C ALA A 262 -22.22 42.72 20.94
N ALA A 263 -23.42 43.32 20.93
CA ALA A 263 -23.75 44.38 19.98
C ALA A 263 -22.82 45.62 20.05
N GLY A 264 -22.20 45.88 21.21
CA GLY A 264 -21.22 46.96 21.39
C GLY A 264 -19.86 46.64 20.78
N ASP A 265 -19.49 45.37 20.71
CA ASP A 265 -18.14 44.91 20.31
C ASP A 265 -18.04 44.71 18.79
N LYS A 266 -19.18 44.58 18.11
CA LYS A 266 -19.24 44.46 16.65
C LYS A 266 -18.52 45.61 15.94
N ALA A 267 -18.51 46.83 16.48
CA ALA A 267 -17.89 47.96 15.78
C ALA A 267 -16.34 47.87 15.72
N THR A 268 -15.71 47.16 16.67
CA THR A 268 -14.25 47.11 16.84
C THR A 268 -13.68 45.70 16.75
N TYR A 269 -14.52 44.67 16.65
CA TYR A 269 -14.12 43.25 16.69
C TYR A 269 -12.89 42.93 15.83
N CYS A 270 -12.87 43.40 14.59
CA CYS A 270 -11.81 43.10 13.61
C CYS A 270 -10.48 43.78 13.92
N THR A 271 -10.52 44.89 14.66
CA THR A 271 -9.32 45.54 15.18
C THR A 271 -8.88 44.93 16.50
N ASP A 272 -9.83 44.53 17.36
CA ASP A 272 -9.56 43.97 18.67
C ASP A 272 -9.03 42.52 18.59
N HIS A 273 -9.33 41.79 17.50
CA HIS A 273 -8.93 40.40 17.24
C HIS A 273 -8.07 40.29 15.96
N ALA A 274 -7.22 41.31 15.73
CA ALA A 274 -6.36 41.42 14.56
C ALA A 274 -5.49 40.18 14.27
N ASP A 275 -5.11 39.44 15.32
CA ASP A 275 -4.17 38.30 15.25
C ASP A 275 -4.83 36.96 14.86
N GLU A 276 -6.17 36.88 14.84
CA GLU A 276 -6.90 35.61 14.58
C GLU A 276 -8.00 35.73 13.52
N ILE A 277 -8.41 36.95 13.16
CA ILE A 277 -9.59 37.16 12.32
C ILE A 277 -9.42 36.68 10.88
N ASP A 278 -8.20 36.73 10.36
CA ASP A 278 -7.84 36.24 9.03
C ASP A 278 -8.03 34.73 8.86
N ASN A 279 -8.17 34.00 9.97
CA ASN A 279 -8.40 32.56 10.03
C ASN A 279 -9.83 32.20 10.52
N GLN A 280 -10.71 33.19 10.70
CA GLN A 280 -12.08 33.00 11.16
C GLN A 280 -13.09 33.12 10.01
N ILE A 281 -14.06 32.22 9.98
CA ILE A 281 -15.26 32.32 9.14
C ILE A 281 -16.44 32.73 10.00
N LEU A 282 -17.03 33.88 9.68
CA LEU A 282 -18.19 34.42 10.39
C LEU A 282 -19.48 33.78 9.86
N VAL A 283 -20.27 33.18 10.76
CA VAL A 283 -21.61 32.64 10.47
C VAL A 283 -22.68 33.57 11.03
N ILE A 284 -23.44 34.21 10.13
CA ILE A 284 -24.50 35.18 10.48
C ILE A 284 -25.79 34.43 10.84
N ASP A 285 -25.97 34.10 12.13
CA ASP A 285 -27.07 33.26 12.64
C ASP A 285 -28.28 34.00 13.25
N GLN A 286 -28.27 35.34 13.28
CA GLN A 286 -29.29 36.17 13.96
C GLN A 286 -29.99 37.24 13.11
N GLY A 287 -30.16 37.05 11.81
CA GLY A 287 -30.77 38.07 10.94
C GLY A 287 -30.05 38.20 9.62
N GLY A 288 -30.63 38.92 8.65
CA GLY A 288 -29.92 39.27 7.43
C GLY A 288 -28.99 40.45 7.70
N GLY A 289 -27.85 40.50 7.02
CA GLY A 289 -26.89 41.60 7.22
C GLY A 289 -27.47 42.97 6.87
N SER A 290 -26.91 44.00 7.48
CA SER A 290 -27.39 45.39 7.43
C SER A 290 -26.53 46.32 6.57
N CYS A 291 -25.36 45.85 6.16
CA CYS A 291 -24.25 46.63 5.60
C CYS A 291 -23.83 47.86 6.43
N ASN A 292 -23.71 47.67 7.74
CA ASN A 292 -23.20 48.68 8.66
C ASN A 292 -21.66 48.72 8.65
N ASN A 293 -21.08 49.65 9.41
CA ASN A 293 -19.62 49.85 9.51
C ASN A 293 -18.84 48.55 9.75
N PHE A 294 -19.35 47.65 10.61
CA PHE A 294 -18.74 46.33 10.88
C PHE A 294 -18.58 45.49 9.60
N GLU A 295 -19.67 45.31 8.85
CA GLU A 295 -19.67 44.49 7.63
C GLU A 295 -18.82 45.15 6.53
N GLN A 296 -18.83 46.48 6.44
CA GLN A 296 -18.02 47.24 5.47
C GLN A 296 -16.52 47.19 5.76
N SER A 297 -16.12 47.18 7.04
CA SER A 297 -14.70 47.10 7.43
C SER A 297 -14.19 45.67 7.39
N CYS A 298 -14.97 44.71 7.89
CA CYS A 298 -14.48 43.35 8.14
C CYS A 298 -14.64 42.39 6.96
N PHE A 299 -15.44 42.74 5.95
CA PHE A 299 -15.62 41.93 4.74
C PHE A 299 -14.92 42.51 3.51
N ASN A 300 -13.90 43.34 3.74
CA ASN A 300 -13.14 43.98 2.68
C ASN A 300 -11.66 43.58 2.75
N THR A 301 -11.16 42.89 1.73
CA THR A 301 -9.73 42.51 1.57
C THR A 301 -8.77 43.70 1.51
N SER A 302 -9.26 44.92 1.27
CA SER A 302 -8.45 46.14 1.35
C SER A 302 -8.33 46.73 2.76
N ALA A 303 -9.04 46.18 3.74
CA ALA A 303 -8.91 46.58 5.15
C ALA A 303 -7.71 45.89 5.79
N ASP A 304 -7.13 46.52 6.82
CA ASP A 304 -5.97 45.98 7.55
C ASP A 304 -6.27 44.62 8.21
N HIS A 305 -7.54 44.40 8.60
CA HIS A 305 -8.02 43.17 9.24
C HIS A 305 -9.40 42.80 8.71
N HIS A 306 -9.57 41.57 8.23
CA HIS A 306 -10.82 41.06 7.68
C HIS A 306 -10.99 39.57 7.98
N PHE A 307 -12.23 39.09 7.92
CA PHE A 307 -12.50 37.65 8.06
C PHE A 307 -11.95 36.85 6.87
N ALA A 308 -11.65 35.58 7.10
CA ALA A 308 -11.31 34.62 6.04
C ALA A 308 -12.48 34.43 5.06
N GLY A 309 -13.70 34.39 5.61
CA GLY A 309 -14.92 34.29 4.85
C GLY A 309 -16.17 34.51 5.69
N VAL A 310 -17.34 34.52 5.04
CA VAL A 310 -18.62 34.75 5.71
C VAL A 310 -19.75 33.91 5.12
N VAL A 311 -20.59 33.36 6.00
CA VAL A 311 -21.76 32.53 5.67
C VAL A 311 -23.04 33.21 6.13
N ASP A 312 -23.98 33.48 5.20
CA ASP A 312 -25.33 33.93 5.55
C ASP A 312 -26.20 32.72 5.95
N TYR A 313 -26.49 32.58 7.24
CA TYR A 313 -27.35 31.49 7.73
C TYR A 313 -28.85 31.84 7.56
N TYR A 314 -29.21 33.13 7.57
CA TYR A 314 -30.56 33.58 7.97
C TYR A 314 -31.62 33.50 6.85
N ASN A 315 -31.29 33.74 5.58
CA ASN A 315 -32.31 33.72 4.51
C ASN A 315 -31.74 33.50 3.10
N ASN A 316 -32.39 32.64 2.31
CA ASN A 316 -32.10 32.40 0.90
C ASN A 316 -32.62 33.54 -0.03
N ASN A 317 -32.54 34.79 0.42
CA ASN A 317 -33.01 35.95 -0.34
C ASN A 317 -31.87 36.95 -0.51
N TYR A 318 -31.32 37.01 -1.72
CA TYR A 318 -30.25 37.93 -2.09
C TYR A 318 -30.53 39.39 -1.71
N ALA A 319 -31.76 39.88 -1.88
CA ALA A 319 -32.12 41.28 -1.57
C ALA A 319 -32.06 41.60 -0.06
N ASN A 320 -32.22 40.58 0.79
CA ASN A 320 -32.16 40.72 2.24
C ASN A 320 -30.83 40.26 2.84
N SER A 321 -30.00 39.57 2.05
CA SER A 321 -28.66 39.14 2.42
C SER A 321 -27.69 40.32 2.51
N PHE A 322 -26.61 40.13 3.24
CA PHE A 322 -25.52 41.10 3.36
C PHE A 322 -24.88 41.43 2.01
N VAL A 323 -24.79 40.45 1.09
CA VAL A 323 -24.24 40.65 -0.27
C VAL A 323 -25.09 41.51 -1.19
N GLY A 324 -26.41 41.56 -0.98
CA GLY A 324 -27.27 42.48 -1.74
C GLY A 324 -27.17 43.94 -1.26
N LYS A 325 -26.52 44.17 -0.12
CA LYS A 325 -26.46 45.48 0.57
C LYS A 325 -25.05 46.03 0.70
N CYS A 326 -24.02 45.18 0.67
CA CYS A 326 -22.60 45.51 0.80
C CYS A 326 -21.80 45.13 -0.43
N ASN A 327 -20.73 45.89 -0.68
CA ASN A 327 -19.70 45.48 -1.62
C ASN A 327 -18.65 44.65 -0.87
N ILE A 328 -18.54 43.37 -1.22
CA ILE A 328 -17.77 42.38 -0.46
C ILE A 328 -16.69 41.81 -1.33
N THR A 329 -15.48 41.77 -0.79
CA THR A 329 -14.30 41.33 -1.53
C THR A 329 -13.61 40.12 -0.92
N ILE A 330 -13.99 39.71 0.30
CA ILE A 330 -13.60 38.41 0.88
C ILE A 330 -14.45 37.27 0.31
N PRO A 331 -14.03 36.00 0.45
CA PRO A 331 -14.89 34.85 0.16
C PRO A 331 -16.19 34.84 0.96
N TRP A 332 -17.29 34.44 0.33
CA TRP A 332 -18.60 34.42 0.97
C TRP A 332 -19.55 33.42 0.33
N ILE A 333 -20.55 32.98 1.10
CA ILE A 333 -21.65 32.17 0.60
C ILE A 333 -22.95 32.57 1.28
N THR A 334 -24.01 32.71 0.48
CA THR A 334 -25.38 32.88 0.96
C THR A 334 -26.27 31.81 0.36
N ALA A 335 -27.40 31.56 1.00
CA ALA A 335 -28.42 30.62 0.53
C ALA A 335 -27.98 29.14 0.51
N THR A 336 -27.17 28.71 1.47
CA THR A 336 -26.72 27.30 1.70
C THR A 336 -27.84 26.35 2.17
N CYS A 337 -29.09 26.79 2.10
CA CYS A 337 -30.26 26.07 2.61
C CYS A 337 -30.09 25.73 4.09
N LYS A 338 -30.73 24.68 4.62
CA LYS A 338 -30.73 24.43 6.07
C LYS A 338 -29.43 23.76 6.51
N MET A 339 -28.40 24.54 6.88
CA MET A 339 -27.10 23.98 7.28
C MET A 339 -27.14 23.07 8.51
N ASP A 340 -28.06 23.30 9.46
CA ASP A 340 -28.27 22.39 10.60
C ASP A 340 -29.67 22.52 11.22
N ASN A 341 -29.94 21.68 12.23
CA ASN A 341 -31.20 21.70 13.02
C ASN A 341 -31.09 22.50 14.33
N VAL A 342 -29.98 23.19 14.59
CA VAL A 342 -29.60 23.72 15.91
C VAL A 342 -30.11 25.14 16.15
N THR A 343 -30.17 26.00 15.13
CA THR A 343 -30.64 27.38 15.32
C THR A 343 -32.15 27.52 15.04
N GLY A 344 -32.86 28.26 15.90
CA GLY A 344 -34.32 28.47 15.81
C GLY A 344 -34.78 29.32 14.63
N HIS A 345 -33.84 29.76 13.78
CA HIS A 345 -34.07 30.52 12.55
C HIS A 345 -33.56 29.67 11.38
N GLY A 346 -34.18 28.50 11.20
CA GLY A 346 -34.00 27.64 10.03
C GLY A 346 -34.41 28.36 8.73
N PRO A 347 -34.00 27.85 7.55
CA PRO A 347 -33.83 28.67 6.37
C PRO A 347 -35.15 29.24 5.87
N GLY A 348 -35.03 30.38 5.19
CA GLY A 348 -36.12 31.02 4.48
C GLY A 348 -36.94 30.05 3.64
N VAL A 349 -38.25 30.33 3.57
CA VAL A 349 -39.22 29.58 2.77
C VAL A 349 -38.74 29.47 1.31
N GLY A 350 -38.60 28.25 0.78
CA GLY A 350 -38.43 28.03 -0.66
C GLY A 350 -37.22 27.22 -1.14
N CYS A 351 -36.34 26.71 -0.27
CA CYS A 351 -35.27 25.79 -0.72
C CYS A 351 -35.65 24.32 -0.57
N THR A 352 -35.48 23.54 -1.64
CA THR A 352 -35.42 22.08 -1.62
C THR A 352 -33.98 21.63 -1.38
N ARG A 353 -33.75 20.91 -0.28
CA ARG A 353 -32.42 20.37 0.08
C ARG A 353 -31.90 19.42 -1.01
N PRO A 354 -30.72 19.67 -1.59
CA PRO A 354 -30.05 18.67 -2.41
C PRO A 354 -29.69 17.44 -1.55
N PRO A 355 -29.82 16.20 -2.09
CA PRO A 355 -29.28 15.00 -1.44
C PRO A 355 -27.77 15.16 -1.16
N GLY A 356 -27.27 14.60 -0.04
CA GLY A 356 -25.85 14.70 0.35
C GLY A 356 -25.47 15.99 1.10
N CYS A 357 -26.39 16.97 1.16
CA CYS A 357 -26.22 18.17 1.98
C CYS A 357 -26.94 17.99 3.33
N ASP A 358 -26.33 18.48 4.41
CA ASP A 358 -26.76 18.37 5.83
C ASP A 358 -26.23 17.12 6.58
N GLU A 359 -25.12 16.53 6.14
CA GLU A 359 -24.43 15.46 6.87
C GLU A 359 -23.49 16.02 7.97
N GLY A 360 -23.07 17.28 7.81
CA GLY A 360 -22.29 18.02 8.80
C GLY A 360 -23.17 18.86 9.73
N ASN A 361 -22.80 18.94 11.01
CA ASN A 361 -23.41 19.88 11.95
C ASN A 361 -22.36 20.87 12.42
N ILE A 362 -22.55 22.16 12.14
CA ILE A 362 -21.64 23.21 12.57
C ILE A 362 -21.92 23.53 14.04
N THR A 363 -20.90 23.44 14.87
CA THR A 363 -20.99 23.78 16.30
C THR A 363 -20.15 25.01 16.62
N SER A 364 -20.51 25.73 17.69
CA SER A 364 -19.73 26.86 18.17
C SER A 364 -18.45 26.38 18.86
N ASN A 365 -17.37 27.14 18.71
CA ASN A 365 -16.02 26.90 19.23
C ASN A 365 -15.32 25.69 18.57
N ASP A 366 -14.07 25.90 18.15
CA ASP A 366 -13.10 24.90 17.68
C ASP A 366 -13.56 24.00 16.52
N THR A 367 -14.54 24.46 15.73
CA THR A 367 -14.99 23.76 14.53
C THR A 367 -14.38 24.45 13.31
N CYS A 368 -13.57 23.72 12.55
CA CYS A 368 -13.09 24.14 11.23
C CYS A 368 -14.19 23.93 10.19
N ILE A 369 -14.42 24.93 9.34
CA ILE A 369 -15.28 24.80 8.16
C ILE A 369 -14.55 25.32 6.92
N TYR A 370 -15.04 24.93 5.75
CA TYR A 370 -14.61 25.48 4.48
C TYR A 370 -15.80 25.92 3.63
N ILE A 371 -15.60 26.99 2.88
CA ILE A 371 -16.46 27.48 1.80
C ILE A 371 -15.79 27.08 0.50
N GLU A 372 -16.53 26.39 -0.36
CA GLU A 372 -16.08 26.05 -1.70
C GLU A 372 -17.10 26.58 -2.72
N THR A 373 -16.59 27.40 -3.63
CA THR A 373 -17.33 27.98 -4.75
C THR A 373 -16.81 27.41 -6.05
N ASN A 374 -17.64 26.62 -6.74
CA ASN A 374 -17.35 26.15 -8.09
C ASN A 374 -18.28 26.90 -9.08
N GLU A 375 -17.71 27.93 -9.72
CA GLU A 375 -18.43 28.76 -10.69
C GLU A 375 -18.81 28.00 -11.96
N ASP A 376 -17.98 27.04 -12.38
CA ASP A 376 -18.18 26.28 -13.61
C ASP A 376 -19.51 25.51 -13.58
N CYS A 377 -19.95 25.12 -12.37
CA CYS A 377 -21.11 24.24 -12.21
C CYS A 377 -22.15 24.71 -11.20
N ASN A 378 -22.05 25.96 -10.77
CA ASN A 378 -22.99 26.60 -9.84
C ASN A 378 -23.17 25.82 -8.52
N ILE A 379 -22.19 25.02 -8.10
CA ILE A 379 -22.21 24.30 -6.83
C ILE A 379 -21.40 25.05 -5.81
N HIS A 380 -22.06 25.36 -4.70
CA HIS A 380 -21.49 26.11 -3.60
C HIS A 380 -21.80 25.37 -2.32
N ARG A 381 -20.78 25.05 -1.54
CA ARG A 381 -20.94 24.24 -0.32
C ARG A 381 -20.15 24.78 0.85
N VAL A 382 -20.69 24.52 2.03
CA VAL A 382 -20.04 24.68 3.32
C VAL A 382 -19.87 23.28 3.90
N GLY A 383 -18.62 22.87 4.10
CA GLY A 383 -18.30 21.59 4.71
C GLY A 383 -17.58 21.73 6.04
N LEU A 384 -17.53 20.65 6.82
CA LEU A 384 -16.69 20.56 8.00
C LEU A 384 -15.26 20.25 7.56
N GLY A 385 -14.33 21.14 7.88
CA GLY A 385 -12.91 20.93 7.61
C GLY A 385 -12.19 20.21 8.74
N LEU A 386 -10.90 19.97 8.55
CA LEU A 386 -9.99 19.48 9.59
C LEU A 386 -9.01 20.59 9.99
N ASP A 387 -8.70 20.68 11.28
CA ASP A 387 -7.54 21.49 11.71
C ASP A 387 -6.28 20.77 11.24
N SER A 388 -5.30 21.52 10.74
CA SER A 388 -4.07 20.92 10.21
C SER A 388 -3.29 20.13 11.28
N SER A 389 -3.41 20.50 12.57
CA SER A 389 -2.83 19.75 13.71
C SER A 389 -3.51 18.42 14.01
N LYS A 390 -4.75 18.21 13.53
CA LYS A 390 -5.51 16.96 13.70
C LYS A 390 -5.26 15.95 12.57
N ILE A 391 -4.47 16.33 11.56
CA ILE A 391 -4.13 15.45 10.45
C ILE A 391 -3.21 14.34 10.95
N LYS A 392 -3.62 13.10 10.71
CA LYS A 392 -2.82 11.92 11.03
C LYS A 392 -1.70 11.75 10.02
N THR A 393 -0.48 11.87 10.49
CA THR A 393 0.72 11.78 9.66
C THR A 393 1.44 10.44 9.82
N GLU A 394 0.98 9.52 10.67
CA GLU A 394 1.69 8.26 10.94
C GLU A 394 1.72 7.26 9.77
N CYS A 395 0.78 7.40 8.81
CA CYS A 395 0.57 6.41 7.76
C CYS A 395 1.51 6.56 6.58
N TYR A 396 2.07 5.43 6.15
CA TYR A 396 2.75 5.30 4.88
C TYR A 396 1.83 4.59 3.89
N THR A 397 1.84 5.07 2.65
CA THR A 397 1.18 4.43 1.51
C THR A 397 2.19 4.12 0.41
N VAL A 398 1.76 3.35 -0.59
CA VAL A 398 2.55 3.10 -1.80
C VAL A 398 2.60 4.38 -2.63
N SER A 399 3.79 4.71 -3.11
CA SER A 399 3.98 5.80 -4.07
C SER A 399 3.91 5.26 -5.50
N ASP A 400 2.92 5.74 -6.24
CA ASP A 400 2.44 5.18 -7.50
C ASP A 400 2.20 6.27 -8.57
N ILE A 401 2.89 7.41 -8.46
CA ILE A 401 2.78 8.58 -9.35
C ILE A 401 2.76 8.22 -10.83
N ASN A 402 3.69 7.40 -11.26
CA ASN A 402 3.82 7.01 -12.67
C ASN A 402 2.69 6.07 -13.15
N GLU A 403 2.05 5.35 -12.24
CA GLU A 403 1.10 4.28 -12.53
C GLU A 403 -0.37 4.74 -12.44
N SER A 404 -0.70 5.69 -11.56
CA SER A 404 -2.09 6.05 -11.26
C SER A 404 -2.46 7.53 -11.51
N TYR A 405 -1.53 8.41 -11.90
CA TYR A 405 -1.78 9.85 -11.86
C TYR A 405 -2.02 10.46 -13.24
N ASN A 406 -3.05 11.29 -13.26
CA ASN A 406 -3.78 11.70 -14.44
C ASN A 406 -3.12 12.87 -15.18
N SER A 407 -3.50 13.03 -16.44
CA SER A 407 -3.21 14.17 -17.32
C SER A 407 -3.76 15.54 -16.87
N TYR A 408 -4.44 15.61 -15.72
CA TYR A 408 -5.09 16.83 -15.20
C TYR A 408 -4.16 17.73 -14.38
N CYS A 409 -3.02 17.21 -13.92
CA CYS A 409 -1.98 18.06 -13.35
C CYS A 409 -1.07 18.58 -14.46
N ASN A 410 -0.47 19.76 -14.24
CA ASN A 410 0.40 20.36 -15.25
C ASN A 410 1.57 19.40 -15.54
N PRO A 411 1.93 19.11 -16.81
CA PRO A 411 3.04 18.22 -17.13
C PRO A 411 4.40 18.62 -16.51
N ILE A 412 4.54 19.87 -16.06
CA ILE A 412 5.71 20.34 -15.31
C ILE A 412 5.80 19.68 -13.92
N ASP A 413 4.68 19.18 -13.40
CA ASP A 413 4.53 18.47 -12.12
C ASP A 413 4.73 16.95 -12.26
N GLN A 414 5.39 16.46 -13.33
CA GLN A 414 5.78 15.04 -13.47
C GLN A 414 6.86 14.67 -12.46
N GLN A 415 6.44 14.56 -11.21
CA GLN A 415 7.25 14.09 -10.11
C GLN A 415 7.49 12.59 -10.26
N LEU A 416 8.64 12.14 -9.78
CA LEU A 416 8.99 10.73 -9.75
C LEU A 416 8.34 10.08 -8.54
N ASN A 417 8.03 8.77 -8.65
CA ASN A 417 7.62 7.97 -7.49
C ASN A 417 8.60 8.17 -6.32
N GLY A 418 8.03 8.22 -5.12
CA GLY A 418 8.76 8.29 -3.86
C GLY A 418 9.77 7.14 -3.71
N PRO A 419 10.83 7.34 -2.92
CA PRO A 419 11.92 6.40 -2.82
C PRO A 419 11.48 5.12 -2.10
N SER A 420 12.03 4.00 -2.57
CA SER A 420 11.89 2.71 -1.91
C SER A 420 12.63 2.71 -0.56
N TYR A 421 12.39 1.74 0.34
CA TYR A 421 13.11 1.69 1.61
C TYR A 421 14.64 1.60 1.44
N LEU A 422 15.11 0.86 0.42
CA LEU A 422 16.53 0.78 0.10
C LEU A 422 17.09 2.09 -0.48
N ASP A 423 16.29 2.83 -1.26
CA ASP A 423 16.64 4.19 -1.71
C ASP A 423 16.70 5.17 -0.53
N ARG A 424 15.79 5.04 0.45
CA ARG A 424 15.78 5.85 1.66
C ARG A 424 17.02 5.62 2.52
N LEU A 425 17.46 4.36 2.67
CA LEU A 425 18.75 4.03 3.30
C LEU A 425 19.94 4.60 2.52
N ASP A 426 19.84 4.65 1.19
CA ASP A 426 20.85 5.30 0.34
C ASP A 426 20.86 6.84 0.51
N GLY A 427 19.80 7.43 1.06
CA GLY A 427 19.61 8.87 1.20
C GLY A 427 19.03 9.53 -0.04
N ARG A 428 18.39 8.74 -0.91
CA ARG A 428 17.76 9.23 -2.14
C ARG A 428 16.32 9.64 -1.86
N LEU A 429 15.92 10.77 -2.45
CA LEU A 429 14.56 11.31 -2.34
C LEU A 429 13.64 10.84 -3.47
N ASN A 430 14.14 10.09 -4.46
CA ASN A 430 13.32 9.61 -5.59
C ASN A 430 13.63 8.13 -5.86
N LEU A 431 12.66 7.39 -6.39
CA LEU A 431 12.79 5.97 -6.71
C LEU A 431 13.89 5.72 -7.76
N SER A 432 14.87 4.87 -7.46
CA SER A 432 15.98 4.60 -8.37
C SER A 432 15.69 3.49 -9.37
N GLN A 433 16.17 3.69 -10.61
CA GLN A 433 16.09 2.67 -11.66
C GLN A 433 16.84 1.38 -11.29
N LYS A 434 17.78 1.44 -10.35
CA LYS A 434 18.51 0.28 -9.82
C LYS A 434 17.54 -0.72 -9.20
N TYR A 435 16.74 -0.29 -8.22
CA TYR A 435 15.81 -1.19 -7.53
C TYR A 435 14.59 -1.51 -8.40
N VAL A 436 14.09 -0.55 -9.19
CA VAL A 436 13.01 -0.80 -10.15
C VAL A 436 13.37 -1.93 -11.12
N LYS A 437 14.58 -1.91 -11.70
CA LYS A 437 15.02 -2.96 -12.62
C LYS A 437 15.17 -4.30 -11.89
N GLN A 438 15.81 -4.32 -10.73
CA GLN A 438 16.01 -5.54 -9.94
C GLN A 438 14.69 -6.22 -9.61
N THR A 439 13.71 -5.46 -9.13
CA THR A 439 12.39 -5.98 -8.76
C THR A 439 11.56 -6.35 -9.99
N ARG A 440 11.61 -5.56 -11.07
CA ARG A 440 10.92 -5.90 -12.32
C ARG A 440 11.43 -7.23 -12.89
N ASP A 441 12.75 -7.41 -12.94
CA ASP A 441 13.36 -8.62 -13.49
C ASP A 441 13.02 -9.88 -12.67
N LYS A 442 12.83 -9.75 -11.35
CA LYS A 442 12.58 -10.88 -10.44
C LYS A 442 11.11 -11.13 -10.10
N TYR A 443 10.32 -10.06 -9.93
CA TYR A 443 8.94 -10.10 -9.40
C TYR A 443 7.91 -9.41 -10.31
N ASN A 444 8.33 -8.87 -11.46
CA ASN A 444 7.44 -8.21 -12.43
C ASN A 444 6.59 -7.07 -11.83
N THR A 445 7.16 -6.27 -10.92
CA THR A 445 6.51 -5.08 -10.34
C THR A 445 7.45 -3.88 -10.30
N THR A 446 6.87 -2.67 -10.33
CA THR A 446 7.56 -1.37 -10.20
C THR A 446 7.12 -0.58 -8.97
N LEU A 447 6.10 -1.06 -8.26
CA LEU A 447 5.49 -0.41 -7.10
C LEU A 447 6.32 -0.67 -5.82
N LEU A 448 7.42 0.06 -5.72
CA LEU A 448 8.42 -0.07 -4.67
C LEU A 448 8.49 1.13 -3.74
N GLY A 449 8.06 2.29 -4.25
CA GLY A 449 8.10 3.55 -3.53
C GLY A 449 7.12 3.54 -2.37
N ILE A 450 7.51 4.17 -1.27
CA ILE A 450 6.61 4.53 -0.18
C ILE A 450 6.62 6.04 -0.01
N GLU A 451 5.54 6.57 0.55
CA GLU A 451 5.39 7.99 0.87
C GLU A 451 4.52 8.17 2.12
N THR A 452 4.62 9.33 2.77
CA THR A 452 3.84 9.65 3.97
C THR A 452 3.64 11.16 4.08
N LEU A 453 2.68 11.59 4.91
CA LEU A 453 2.55 12.99 5.29
C LEU A 453 3.62 13.40 6.31
N VAL A 454 4.16 14.60 6.19
CA VAL A 454 5.12 15.19 7.11
C VAL A 454 4.35 15.80 8.26
N ASP A 455 4.77 15.46 9.48
CA ASP A 455 4.34 16.15 10.68
C ASP A 455 5.15 17.45 10.84
N VAL A 456 4.65 18.55 10.27
CA VAL A 456 5.35 19.84 10.30
C VAL A 456 5.53 20.37 11.72
N TYR A 457 4.59 20.10 12.62
CA TYR A 457 4.64 20.47 14.04
C TYR A 457 5.77 19.75 14.76
N TYR A 458 5.91 18.45 14.50
CA TYR A 458 7.04 17.68 15.00
C TYR A 458 8.35 18.23 14.47
N ILE A 459 8.46 18.54 13.17
CA ILE A 459 9.70 19.08 12.59
C ILE A 459 10.06 20.46 13.15
N ASP A 460 9.08 21.33 13.37
CA ASP A 460 9.29 22.65 13.97
C ASP A 460 9.74 22.55 15.44
N SER A 461 9.26 21.54 16.16
CA SER A 461 9.70 21.27 17.54
C SER A 461 11.16 20.80 17.63
N LEU A 462 11.76 20.34 16.52
CA LEU A 462 13.15 19.88 16.50
C LEU A 462 14.13 21.06 16.47
N THR A 463 15.17 21.00 17.28
CA THR A 463 16.14 22.09 17.38
C THR A 463 16.98 22.22 16.10
N GLY A 464 16.93 23.39 15.47
CA GLY A 464 17.81 23.73 14.35
C GLY A 464 17.32 23.28 12.98
N THR A 465 16.07 22.85 12.87
CA THR A 465 15.32 22.69 11.62
C THR A 465 14.41 23.89 11.41
N THR A 466 14.16 24.24 10.16
CA THR A 466 13.19 25.27 9.77
C THR A 466 12.20 24.61 8.82
N VAL A 467 10.91 24.71 9.12
CA VAL A 467 9.86 24.21 8.23
C VAL A 467 9.77 25.12 7.02
N ASN A 468 9.74 24.55 5.82
CA ASN A 468 9.36 25.30 4.64
C ASN A 468 7.83 25.27 4.54
N GLU A 469 7.20 26.38 4.92
CA GLU A 469 5.73 26.51 4.99
C GLU A 469 5.08 26.31 3.61
N THR A 470 5.76 26.60 2.50
CA THR A 470 5.21 26.43 1.15
C THR A 470 5.39 25.03 0.58
N SER A 471 6.20 24.18 1.21
CA SER A 471 6.44 22.82 0.71
C SER A 471 5.18 21.96 0.85
N THR A 472 4.97 21.06 -0.12
CA THR A 472 3.98 20.00 0.06
C THR A 472 4.32 19.11 1.27
N TRP A 473 3.32 18.66 2.00
CA TRP A 473 3.47 17.78 3.16
C TRP A 473 3.80 16.33 2.78
N ILE A 474 4.03 16.00 1.52
CA ILE A 474 4.48 14.66 1.12
C ILE A 474 5.98 14.53 1.39
N ASP A 475 6.37 13.57 2.23
CA ASP A 475 7.72 13.47 2.80
C ASP A 475 8.88 13.67 1.83
N TYR A 476 8.99 12.85 0.79
CA TYR A 476 10.13 12.90 -0.11
C TYR A 476 10.16 14.17 -0.97
N LEU A 477 9.00 14.82 -1.19
CA LEU A 477 8.86 16.10 -1.90
C LEU A 477 9.11 17.28 -0.96
N PHE A 478 8.66 17.19 0.29
CA PHE A 478 8.91 18.15 1.35
C PHE A 478 10.41 18.35 1.53
N TRP A 479 11.17 17.26 1.59
CA TRP A 479 12.64 17.29 1.68
C TRP A 479 13.33 17.83 0.43
N GLN A 480 12.67 17.77 -0.73
CA GLN A 480 13.15 18.39 -1.97
C GLN A 480 12.81 19.88 -2.06
N GLY A 481 11.96 20.40 -1.15
CA GLY A 481 11.47 21.77 -1.20
C GLY A 481 10.48 22.02 -2.33
N ILE A 482 9.75 20.98 -2.77
CA ILE A 482 8.72 21.12 -3.80
C ILE A 482 7.52 21.84 -3.21
N GLU A 483 7.13 22.94 -3.86
CA GLU A 483 5.98 23.74 -3.45
C GLU A 483 4.68 22.92 -3.60
N GLY A 484 3.84 23.00 -2.58
CA GLY A 484 2.47 22.49 -2.61
C GLY A 484 1.47 23.64 -2.62
N CYS A 485 0.20 23.29 -2.70
CA CYS A 485 -0.89 24.25 -2.75
C CYS A 485 -1.82 24.01 -1.57
N ALA A 486 -2.35 25.10 -1.02
CA ALA A 486 -3.19 25.06 0.16
C ALA A 486 -4.41 24.16 -0.07
N ALA A 487 -4.64 23.24 0.86
CA ALA A 487 -5.84 22.42 0.90
C ALA A 487 -7.04 23.26 1.37
N THR A 488 -8.06 23.39 0.52
CA THR A 488 -9.20 24.27 0.80
C THR A 488 -10.10 23.74 1.92
N SER A 489 -10.03 22.44 2.25
CA SER A 489 -10.82 21.81 3.32
C SER A 489 -10.11 21.70 4.67
N VAL A 490 -8.91 22.29 4.80
CA VAL A 490 -8.12 22.26 6.03
C VAL A 490 -7.92 23.67 6.57
N CYS A 491 -8.13 23.86 7.86
CA CYS A 491 -7.90 25.13 8.54
C CYS A 491 -6.45 25.25 9.00
N VAL A 492 -5.96 26.49 8.99
CA VAL A 492 -4.67 26.84 9.60
C VAL A 492 -4.77 26.64 11.11
N ASP A 493 -3.78 25.93 11.67
CA ASP A 493 -3.58 25.83 13.12
C ASP A 493 -2.09 26.05 13.43
N GLU A 494 -1.82 26.76 14.52
CA GLU A 494 -0.49 27.26 14.94
C GLU A 494 0.41 27.80 13.80
N GLY A 495 -0.18 28.38 12.75
CA GLY A 495 0.53 28.98 11.60
C GLY A 495 0.79 28.05 10.41
N TYR A 496 0.39 26.77 10.46
CA TYR A 496 0.63 25.81 9.37
C TYR A 496 -0.66 25.42 8.64
N ILE A 497 -0.61 25.45 7.30
CA ILE A 497 -1.64 24.95 6.40
C ILE A 497 -1.19 23.65 5.74
N LEU A 498 -2.13 22.71 5.52
CA LEU A 498 -1.84 21.52 4.72
C LEU A 498 -1.61 21.94 3.28
N ASN A 499 -0.39 21.75 2.80
CA ASN A 499 -0.03 21.96 1.40
C ASN A 499 0.12 20.62 0.69
N LEU A 500 -0.60 20.44 -0.41
CA LEU A 500 -0.49 19.27 -1.28
C LEU A 500 -0.24 19.72 -2.70
N ASP A 501 0.71 19.06 -3.38
CA ASP A 501 0.85 19.20 -4.82
C ASP A 501 -0.37 18.59 -5.54
N CYS A 502 -0.55 18.95 -6.81
CA CYS A 502 -1.73 18.53 -7.58
C CYS A 502 -1.96 17.01 -7.59
N PRO A 503 -0.93 16.17 -7.88
CA PRO A 503 -1.07 14.71 -7.85
C PRO A 503 -1.65 14.18 -6.53
N HIS A 504 -1.11 14.59 -5.39
CA HIS A 504 -1.55 14.08 -4.09
C HIS A 504 -2.86 14.71 -3.61
N GLY A 505 -3.16 15.94 -4.00
CA GLY A 505 -4.51 16.51 -3.84
C GLY A 505 -5.57 15.64 -4.50
N LEU A 506 -5.32 15.15 -5.71
CA LEU A 506 -6.21 14.19 -6.39
C LEU A 506 -6.23 12.83 -5.70
N LYS A 507 -5.06 12.27 -5.33
CA LYS A 507 -4.96 10.94 -4.68
C LYS A 507 -5.76 10.85 -3.39
N TYR A 508 -5.71 11.91 -2.57
CA TYR A 508 -6.33 11.94 -1.25
C TYR A 508 -7.73 12.57 -1.25
N ASP A 509 -8.27 12.89 -2.44
CA ASP A 509 -9.53 13.61 -2.62
C ASP A 509 -9.62 14.89 -1.78
N VAL A 510 -8.53 15.66 -1.81
CA VAL A 510 -8.43 16.96 -1.15
C VAL A 510 -8.39 18.04 -2.22
N SER A 511 -9.41 18.91 -2.22
CA SER A 511 -9.40 20.11 -3.06
C SER A 511 -8.22 21.00 -2.67
N THR A 512 -7.40 21.37 -3.66
CA THR A 512 -6.28 22.33 -3.49
C THR A 512 -6.41 23.44 -4.52
N GLU A 513 -5.78 24.58 -4.26
CA GLU A 513 -5.77 25.73 -5.19
C GLU A 513 -5.14 25.41 -6.56
N CYS A 514 -4.34 24.34 -6.66
CA CYS A 514 -3.67 23.93 -7.89
C CYS A 514 -4.44 22.91 -8.72
N LYS A 515 -5.58 22.40 -8.22
CA LYS A 515 -6.47 21.55 -8.99
C LYS A 515 -7.14 22.41 -10.07
N GLN A 516 -6.91 22.12 -11.35
CA GLN A 516 -7.78 22.66 -12.40
C GLN A 516 -9.16 22.02 -12.23
N THR A 517 -10.18 22.87 -12.08
CA THR A 517 -11.57 22.47 -11.85
C THR A 517 -12.02 21.48 -12.92
N GLY A 518 -12.39 20.29 -12.47
CA GLY A 518 -12.77 19.19 -13.36
C GLY A 518 -13.64 18.17 -12.64
N CYS A 519 -14.65 18.66 -11.91
CA CYS A 519 -15.89 17.94 -11.63
C CYS A 519 -16.79 18.74 -10.71
N CYS A 520 -18.07 18.54 -10.89
CA CYS A 520 -19.03 19.58 -10.60
C CYS A 520 -20.20 19.16 -9.74
N GLY A 521 -20.33 17.87 -9.41
CA GLY A 521 -21.35 17.37 -8.48
C GLY A 521 -22.80 17.73 -8.83
N ASP A 522 -23.07 18.21 -10.04
CA ASP A 522 -24.33 18.84 -10.46
C ASP A 522 -25.30 17.88 -11.14
N GLY A 523 -24.96 16.58 -11.20
CA GLY A 523 -25.75 15.60 -11.92
C GLY A 523 -25.30 15.37 -13.37
N THR A 524 -24.43 16.19 -13.96
CA THR A 524 -24.15 16.16 -15.41
C THR A 524 -22.69 16.46 -15.75
N CYS A 525 -22.02 15.55 -16.46
CA CYS A 525 -20.65 15.83 -16.90
C CYS A 525 -20.58 16.70 -18.16
N GLY A 526 -19.81 17.78 -18.07
CA GLY A 526 -19.36 18.58 -19.20
C GLY A 526 -18.31 17.86 -20.07
N PRO A 527 -18.03 18.36 -21.30
CA PRO A 527 -16.95 17.84 -22.12
C PRO A 527 -15.59 18.08 -21.44
N GLY A 528 -14.94 17.01 -20.95
CA GLY A 528 -13.64 17.07 -20.27
C GLY A 528 -13.66 16.75 -18.77
N GLU A 529 -14.80 16.39 -18.21
CA GLU A 529 -14.94 16.03 -16.79
C GLU A 529 -14.87 14.51 -16.56
N ASP A 530 -14.30 14.10 -15.40
CA ASP A 530 -14.12 12.70 -15.01
C ASP A 530 -15.36 12.10 -14.33
N TYR A 531 -16.34 11.66 -15.14
CA TYR A 531 -17.56 11.00 -14.66
C TYR A 531 -17.34 9.67 -13.92
N VAL A 532 -16.11 9.15 -13.79
CA VAL A 532 -15.82 7.89 -13.09
C VAL A 532 -15.58 8.13 -11.59
N HIS A 533 -15.00 9.27 -11.22
CA HIS A 533 -14.69 9.64 -9.84
C HIS A 533 -15.66 10.67 -9.26
N CYS A 534 -16.67 11.03 -10.03
CA CYS A 534 -17.68 12.01 -9.64
C CYS A 534 -18.97 11.23 -9.36
N ASP A 535 -19.13 10.82 -8.11
CA ASP A 535 -20.20 9.94 -7.62
C ASP A 535 -21.62 10.43 -7.99
N ASP A 536 -21.76 11.72 -8.31
CA ASP A 536 -23.03 12.37 -8.64
C ASP A 536 -23.22 12.73 -10.13
N CYS A 537 -22.30 12.40 -11.04
CA CYS A 537 -22.42 12.83 -12.45
C CYS A 537 -23.01 11.75 -13.38
N LEU A 538 -24.02 12.11 -14.18
CA LEU A 538 -24.49 11.29 -15.30
C LEU A 538 -23.57 11.49 -16.49
N ALA A 539 -22.87 10.44 -16.93
CA ALA A 539 -22.09 10.48 -18.17
C ALA A 539 -22.99 10.85 -19.36
N PRO A 540 -22.46 11.51 -20.41
CA PRO A 540 -23.22 11.80 -21.63
C PRO A 540 -23.97 10.54 -22.10
N PRO A 541 -25.21 10.63 -22.61
CA PRO A 541 -26.08 9.46 -22.87
C PRO A 541 -25.51 8.40 -23.82
N ALA A 542 -24.37 8.68 -24.46
CA ALA A 542 -23.62 7.79 -25.34
C ALA A 542 -22.33 7.21 -24.72
N CYS A 543 -22.02 7.54 -23.46
CA CYS A 543 -20.81 7.12 -22.77
C CYS A 543 -21.13 6.07 -21.69
N PRO A 544 -20.30 5.03 -21.53
CA PRO A 544 -20.48 4.08 -20.45
C PRO A 544 -20.12 4.77 -19.11
N SER A 545 -21.00 4.70 -18.12
CA SER A 545 -20.80 5.35 -16.81
C SER A 545 -20.64 4.34 -15.67
N LYS A 546 -21.08 3.10 -15.87
CA LYS A 546 -20.98 2.04 -14.88
C LYS A 546 -20.60 0.74 -15.55
N ILE A 547 -19.55 0.12 -15.01
CA ILE A 547 -19.15 -1.24 -15.37
C ILE A 547 -19.21 -2.11 -14.13
N SER A 548 -19.82 -3.28 -14.25
CA SER A 548 -19.80 -4.28 -13.19
C SER A 548 -19.19 -5.55 -13.74
N LEU A 549 -18.11 -5.98 -13.10
CA LEU A 549 -17.39 -7.20 -13.45
C LEU A 549 -17.70 -8.27 -12.41
N ASN A 550 -18.30 -9.36 -12.87
CA ASN A 550 -18.61 -10.53 -12.06
C ASN A 550 -17.84 -11.73 -12.59
N ASP A 551 -17.33 -12.58 -11.69
CA ASP A 551 -16.65 -13.82 -12.04
C ASP A 551 -17.48 -15.05 -11.62
N CYS A 552 -17.87 -15.87 -12.58
CA CYS A 552 -18.51 -17.15 -12.35
C CYS A 552 -17.49 -18.29 -12.43
N LYS A 553 -17.44 -19.13 -11.39
CA LYS A 553 -16.46 -20.21 -11.24
C LYS A 553 -17.14 -21.57 -11.39
N THR A 554 -16.89 -22.28 -12.48
CA THR A 554 -17.44 -23.63 -12.74
C THR A 554 -16.36 -24.70 -12.65
N CYS A 555 -16.45 -25.58 -11.64
CA CYS A 555 -15.48 -26.66 -11.42
C CYS A 555 -16.05 -28.01 -11.88
N TRP A 556 -15.23 -28.82 -12.56
CA TRP A 556 -15.72 -30.09 -13.11
C TRP A 556 -15.72 -31.21 -12.06
N GLY A 557 -16.92 -31.67 -11.69
CA GLY A 557 -17.16 -32.89 -10.90
C GLY A 557 -17.01 -32.74 -9.38
N PRO A 558 -17.64 -33.63 -8.59
CA PRO A 558 -17.51 -33.65 -7.13
C PRO A 558 -16.08 -34.07 -6.75
N GLY A 559 -15.19 -33.08 -6.60
CA GLY A 559 -13.78 -33.28 -6.26
C GLY A 559 -12.77 -32.71 -7.26
N GLY A 560 -13.20 -32.14 -8.39
CA GLY A 560 -12.28 -31.51 -9.35
C GLY A 560 -11.56 -30.31 -8.74
N ASN A 561 -10.23 -30.25 -8.89
CA ASN A 561 -9.42 -29.10 -8.49
C ASN A 561 -9.39 -28.01 -9.55
N ASN A 562 -9.74 -28.34 -10.79
CA ASN A 562 -9.68 -27.43 -11.92
C ASN A 562 -11.05 -26.77 -12.16
N CYS A 563 -11.04 -25.45 -12.28
CA CYS A 563 -12.23 -24.63 -12.50
C CYS A 563 -12.02 -23.71 -13.71
N ASN A 564 -13.07 -23.56 -14.51
CA ASN A 564 -13.16 -22.50 -15.50
C ASN A 564 -13.76 -21.26 -14.85
N VAL A 565 -13.24 -20.09 -15.22
CA VAL A 565 -13.73 -18.82 -14.71
C VAL A 565 -14.23 -18.01 -15.88
N THR A 566 -15.53 -17.71 -15.85
CA THR A 566 -16.21 -16.87 -16.82
C THR A 566 -16.42 -15.50 -16.21
N TYR A 567 -15.82 -14.49 -16.81
CA TYR A 567 -16.00 -13.10 -16.43
C TYR A 567 -17.13 -12.51 -17.25
N ASN A 568 -18.14 -11.98 -16.57
CA ASN A 568 -19.26 -11.27 -17.16
C ASN A 568 -19.13 -9.80 -16.81
N VAL A 569 -19.01 -8.96 -17.83
CA VAL A 569 -19.02 -7.51 -17.72
C VAL A 569 -20.37 -7.02 -18.17
N THR A 570 -21.01 -6.24 -17.30
CA THR A 570 -22.16 -5.42 -17.67
C THR A 570 -21.75 -3.97 -17.80
N ILE A 571 -22.27 -3.32 -18.84
CA ILE A 571 -21.97 -1.93 -19.19
C ILE A 571 -23.27 -1.15 -19.25
N GLN A 572 -23.33 -0.09 -18.46
CA GLN A 572 -24.50 0.76 -18.33
C GLN A 572 -24.12 2.23 -18.54
N ASN A 573 -25.05 2.97 -19.14
CA ASN A 573 -25.13 4.42 -19.00
C ASN A 573 -26.20 4.71 -17.94
N SER A 574 -25.77 5.19 -16.79
CA SER A 574 -26.59 5.39 -15.59
C SER A 574 -27.31 4.10 -15.16
N THR A 575 -28.50 3.83 -15.71
CA THR A 575 -29.34 2.67 -15.39
C THR A 575 -29.68 1.79 -16.60
N VAL A 576 -29.27 2.20 -17.81
CA VAL A 576 -29.62 1.51 -19.07
C VAL A 576 -28.40 0.79 -19.61
N TYR A 577 -28.55 -0.49 -19.95
CA TYR A 577 -27.47 -1.25 -20.60
C TYR A 577 -27.20 -0.73 -22.01
N MET A 578 -25.92 -0.65 -22.39
CA MET A 578 -25.51 -0.13 -23.70
C MET A 578 -24.43 -0.99 -24.36
N ASN A 579 -24.48 -1.09 -25.69
CA ASN A 579 -23.40 -1.72 -26.46
C ASN A 579 -22.31 -0.70 -26.78
N LEU A 580 -21.06 -1.14 -26.72
CA LEU A 580 -19.90 -0.36 -27.11
C LEU A 580 -19.64 -0.45 -28.62
N SER A 581 -18.92 0.55 -29.13
CA SER A 581 -18.39 0.57 -30.51
C SER A 581 -17.19 -0.36 -30.70
N ALA A 582 -16.47 -0.68 -29.62
CA ALA A 582 -15.39 -1.66 -29.56
C ALA A 582 -15.59 -2.58 -28.35
N ASN A 583 -15.28 -3.87 -28.50
CA ASN A 583 -15.44 -4.82 -27.40
C ASN A 583 -14.45 -4.52 -26.26
N PRO A 584 -14.86 -4.72 -24.97
CA PRO A 584 -13.98 -4.57 -23.83
C PRO A 584 -12.78 -5.51 -23.88
N GLN A 585 -11.71 -5.10 -23.23
CA GLN A 585 -10.53 -5.92 -22.98
C GLN A 585 -10.50 -6.37 -21.53
N ILE A 586 -9.99 -7.56 -21.24
CA ILE A 586 -9.83 -8.08 -19.88
C ILE A 586 -8.41 -8.61 -19.69
N ALA A 587 -7.71 -8.12 -18.68
CA ALA A 587 -6.48 -8.71 -18.17
C ALA A 587 -6.81 -9.55 -16.94
N VAL A 588 -6.39 -10.81 -16.93
CA VAL A 588 -6.58 -11.69 -15.78
C VAL A 588 -5.22 -11.92 -15.13
N THR A 589 -5.10 -11.81 -13.82
CA THR A 589 -3.87 -12.17 -13.11
C THR A 589 -4.08 -13.46 -12.31
N ASN A 590 -3.03 -14.28 -12.19
CA ASN A 590 -3.03 -15.48 -11.36
C ASN A 590 -1.84 -15.42 -10.39
N ASN A 591 -2.12 -15.42 -9.09
CA ASN A 591 -1.13 -15.28 -8.01
C ASN A 591 -0.19 -14.09 -8.25
N SER A 592 -0.77 -12.94 -8.62
CA SER A 592 -0.05 -11.69 -8.91
C SER A 592 0.88 -11.72 -10.14
N ILE A 593 0.79 -12.75 -10.99
CA ILE A 593 1.45 -12.78 -12.31
C ILE A 593 0.42 -12.30 -13.35
N GLU A 594 0.76 -11.26 -14.09
CA GLU A 594 -0.09 -10.72 -15.14
C GLU A 594 -0.20 -11.72 -16.31
N THR A 595 -1.42 -12.08 -16.70
CA THR A 595 -1.64 -12.82 -17.94
C THR A 595 -2.13 -11.87 -19.04
N ASN A 596 -1.95 -12.29 -20.29
CA ASN A 596 -2.28 -11.51 -21.50
C ASN A 596 -3.65 -10.81 -21.41
N THR A 597 -3.77 -9.69 -22.12
CA THR A 597 -5.05 -9.02 -22.33
C THR A 597 -5.89 -9.75 -23.39
N TYR A 598 -7.16 -10.00 -23.12
CA TYR A 598 -8.09 -10.69 -24.02
C TYR A 598 -9.28 -9.81 -24.39
N ILE A 599 -9.81 -9.97 -25.61
CA ILE A 599 -11.01 -9.25 -26.05
C ILE A 599 -12.26 -10.03 -25.64
N MET A 600 -13.12 -9.41 -24.83
CA MET A 600 -14.39 -9.99 -24.41
C MET A 600 -15.38 -10.03 -25.57
N GLN A 601 -16.31 -11.00 -25.56
CA GLN A 601 -17.31 -11.16 -26.61
C GLN A 601 -18.68 -10.74 -26.12
N GLN A 602 -19.45 -10.04 -26.95
CA GLN A 602 -20.82 -9.67 -26.59
C GLN A 602 -21.69 -10.92 -26.50
N VAL A 603 -22.45 -11.05 -25.41
CA VAL A 603 -23.40 -12.16 -25.22
C VAL A 603 -24.57 -11.99 -26.18
N ILE A 604 -24.82 -13.01 -27.01
CA ILE A 604 -25.84 -12.98 -28.04
C ILE A 604 -27.22 -12.72 -27.42
N GLY A 605 -27.91 -11.67 -27.90
CA GLY A 605 -29.25 -11.31 -27.44
C GLY A 605 -29.30 -10.46 -26.17
N GLN A 606 -28.15 -10.10 -25.59
CA GLN A 606 -28.07 -9.20 -24.43
C GLN A 606 -27.38 -7.88 -24.82
N THR A 607 -27.98 -6.77 -24.40
CA THR A 607 -27.40 -5.43 -24.61
C THR A 607 -26.48 -5.11 -23.46
N GLY A 608 -25.28 -4.63 -23.74
CA GLY A 608 -24.28 -4.21 -22.76
C GLY A 608 -23.72 -5.33 -21.89
N VAL A 609 -23.80 -6.58 -22.33
CA VAL A 609 -23.25 -7.73 -21.60
C VAL A 609 -22.16 -8.39 -22.45
N TYR A 610 -20.98 -8.51 -21.88
CA TYR A 610 -19.80 -9.10 -22.50
C TYR A 610 -19.25 -10.21 -21.62
N GLU A 611 -18.82 -11.31 -22.22
CA GLU A 611 -18.26 -12.44 -21.49
C GLU A 611 -16.88 -12.84 -22.02
N TYR A 612 -16.05 -13.35 -21.12
CA TYR A 612 -14.81 -14.04 -21.46
C TYR A 612 -14.55 -15.16 -20.48
N THR A 613 -14.35 -16.38 -21.00
CA THR A 613 -14.00 -17.54 -20.18
C THR A 613 -12.52 -17.82 -20.32
N VAL A 614 -11.82 -17.79 -19.19
CA VAL A 614 -10.41 -18.19 -19.11
C VAL A 614 -10.31 -19.56 -18.40
N GLY A 615 -9.43 -20.42 -18.91
CA GLY A 615 -9.44 -21.85 -18.61
C GLY A 615 -8.50 -22.30 -17.48
N VAL A 616 -8.97 -23.31 -16.75
CA VAL A 616 -8.26 -24.23 -15.81
C VAL A 616 -7.40 -23.56 -14.73
N PHE A 617 -8.05 -22.95 -13.74
CA PHE A 617 -7.40 -22.58 -12.48
C PHE A 617 -7.59 -23.65 -11.41
N ASN A 618 -6.59 -23.80 -10.55
CA ASN A 618 -6.66 -24.72 -9.42
C ASN A 618 -7.29 -24.03 -8.20
N LYS A 619 -8.46 -24.51 -7.78
CA LYS A 619 -9.25 -23.95 -6.67
C LYS A 619 -8.54 -23.86 -5.32
N ASN A 620 -7.50 -24.67 -5.12
CA ASN A 620 -6.79 -24.74 -3.85
C ASN A 620 -5.57 -23.79 -3.81
N THR A 621 -4.94 -23.56 -4.96
CA THR A 621 -3.64 -22.87 -5.05
C THR A 621 -3.75 -21.51 -5.72
N ASP A 622 -4.68 -21.33 -6.65
CA ASP A 622 -4.70 -20.17 -7.52
C ASP A 622 -5.62 -19.10 -6.94
N LYS A 623 -5.06 -17.91 -6.81
CA LYS A 623 -5.78 -16.66 -6.59
C LYS A 623 -5.84 -15.92 -7.90
N ILE A 624 -7.01 -15.40 -8.22
CA ILE A 624 -7.20 -14.66 -9.45
C ILE A 624 -7.75 -13.28 -9.14
N ASN A 625 -7.31 -12.29 -9.90
CA ASN A 625 -8.01 -11.04 -10.09
C ASN A 625 -8.20 -10.83 -11.61
N ALA A 626 -9.13 -9.99 -12.01
CA ALA A 626 -9.20 -9.54 -13.38
C ALA A 626 -9.54 -8.06 -13.42
N THR A 627 -8.90 -7.34 -14.34
CA THR A 627 -9.15 -5.93 -14.63
C THR A 627 -9.69 -5.83 -16.05
N VAL A 628 -10.85 -5.23 -16.19
CA VAL A 628 -11.48 -4.95 -17.49
C VAL A 628 -11.19 -3.52 -17.89
N TYR A 629 -10.87 -3.31 -19.15
CA TYR A 629 -10.63 -2.03 -19.81
C TYR A 629 -11.70 -1.82 -20.90
N VAL A 630 -12.45 -0.73 -20.80
CA VAL A 630 -13.46 -0.34 -21.78
C VAL A 630 -13.01 0.96 -22.43
N GLN A 631 -12.83 0.96 -23.75
CA GLN A 631 -12.45 2.17 -24.48
C GLN A 631 -13.66 3.07 -24.73
N GLY A 632 -13.52 4.35 -24.40
CA GLY A 632 -14.57 5.39 -24.45
C GLY A 632 -14.98 5.87 -25.84
N GLY A 633 -14.91 5.02 -26.87
CA GLY A 633 -15.52 5.27 -28.18
C GLY A 633 -15.29 6.67 -28.78
N GLY A 634 -14.06 6.98 -29.23
CA GLY A 634 -13.83 8.08 -30.18
C GLY A 634 -13.59 9.47 -29.60
N GLY A 635 -12.81 9.58 -28.51
CA GLY A 635 -12.26 10.86 -28.02
C GLY A 635 -13.25 11.77 -27.30
N VAL A 636 -14.50 11.32 -27.10
CA VAL A 636 -15.54 12.05 -26.36
C VAL A 636 -15.87 11.38 -25.03
N CYS A 637 -15.70 10.06 -24.89
CA CYS A 637 -15.84 9.37 -23.59
C CYS A 637 -14.47 8.90 -23.08
N LEU A 638 -14.35 8.82 -21.76
CA LEU A 638 -13.19 8.29 -21.05
C LEU A 638 -13.15 6.76 -21.13
N ASP A 639 -11.93 6.24 -21.09
CA ASP A 639 -11.69 4.83 -20.87
C ASP A 639 -12.02 4.52 -19.41
N ILE A 640 -12.77 3.44 -19.16
CA ILE A 640 -13.19 3.05 -17.81
C ILE A 640 -12.67 1.67 -17.47
N THR A 641 -12.25 1.50 -16.22
CA THR A 641 -11.65 0.25 -15.72
C THR A 641 -12.32 -0.25 -14.46
N ASN A 642 -12.48 -1.57 -14.32
CA ASN A 642 -12.98 -2.18 -13.08
C ASN A 642 -12.25 -3.51 -12.86
N SER A 643 -11.89 -3.77 -11.60
CA SER A 643 -11.14 -4.94 -11.19
C SER A 643 -11.88 -5.74 -10.13
N THR A 644 -11.84 -7.07 -10.22
CA THR A 644 -12.24 -7.93 -9.11
C THR A 644 -11.19 -7.92 -8.01
N GLU A 645 -11.58 -8.06 -6.74
CA GLU A 645 -10.62 -8.33 -5.67
C GLU A 645 -9.85 -9.63 -5.91
N GLU A 646 -8.59 -9.70 -5.46
CA GLU A 646 -7.82 -10.93 -5.54
C GLU A 646 -8.42 -11.99 -4.61
N GLY A 647 -8.99 -13.04 -5.21
CA GLY A 647 -9.72 -14.06 -4.49
C GLY A 647 -9.27 -15.48 -4.85
N LYS A 648 -9.28 -16.38 -3.87
CA LYS A 648 -9.20 -17.82 -4.16
C LYS A 648 -10.38 -18.23 -5.05
N VAL A 649 -10.13 -19.15 -5.97
CA VAL A 649 -11.20 -19.74 -6.80
C VAL A 649 -12.09 -20.64 -5.92
N LYS A 650 -13.07 -20.06 -5.22
CA LYS A 650 -14.09 -20.81 -4.47
C LYS A 650 -15.23 -21.17 -5.41
N ALA A 651 -15.62 -22.45 -5.42
CA ALA A 651 -16.77 -22.91 -6.19
C ALA A 651 -18.05 -22.27 -5.63
N ILE A 652 -18.77 -21.53 -6.46
CA ILE A 652 -20.16 -21.15 -6.22
C ILE A 652 -21.03 -22.27 -6.83
N GLY A 653 -22.19 -22.55 -6.25
CA GLY A 653 -23.11 -23.58 -6.73
C GLY A 653 -23.59 -23.32 -8.18
N PRO A 654 -24.41 -24.24 -8.75
CA PRO A 654 -24.82 -24.20 -10.16
C PRO A 654 -25.66 -22.97 -10.59
N ASP A 655 -25.96 -22.06 -9.67
CA ASP A 655 -26.64 -20.80 -9.95
C ASP A 655 -25.59 -19.67 -10.02
N CYS A 656 -24.93 -19.60 -11.17
CA CYS A 656 -24.51 -18.35 -11.81
C CYS A 656 -25.57 -18.04 -12.89
#